data_AF-A0A084FYD6-F1
#
_entry.id   AF-A0A084FYD6-F1
#
_cell.length_a   1.000
_cell.length_b   1.000
_cell.length_c   1.000
_cell.angle_alpha   90.00
_cell.angle_beta   90.00
_cell.angle_gamma   90.00
#
_symmetry.space_group_name_H-M   'P 1'
#
loop_
_entity.id
_entity.type
_entity.pdbx_description
1 polymer ?
#
loop_
_entity_poly.entity_id
_entity_poly.type
_entity_poly.pdbx_seq_one_letter_code
_entity_poly.pdbx_strand_id
1 'polypeptide(L)'
;MSQPNGTENLTLPILYRDKTDPNTFYEAAWGRVFNERRDTSRKPLAVVFASRPEHVTAAIELAKTQGCRVSVRSGGHSWAAWSVRDEAILIDLGQMNEIYYDEESQIVSCSPSTTGRVINKFLNAKGRVFPGGHCPDVGLGGFLLQGGMGWNCKNWGWACEHIVSIDVVSADGQELRCSENEDSDLFWAARGSGPADSSMEIVCVSRCSPITGEIEIIAGFTAFAANMSEAEAALKPIHESRPSGALAELFCLENNLAWQYDHQSAANPPNHRYCSENAYLRNEADVASVLEVAFTTLPSKKAFSLYFAMNPTSRRALPDMALSMQSDHYFALYTVWEDAADDERCTRWVHDIMRDVERHSVGSYLGDADFQQRRTKFWSEENGERLGEIQDDYGPTLDQMISSSSELDFIDKLITILKDASTTLRVPLLIQELDEYAESRESEIEAISLPEQQGLLDSVEQLQKIQEEIATLSRDILEISQSIQSSTEKAAEKMQRLVDVSGVRRNTRDASNALRGSLEILYAANYAYDLIHSKKKYLAALKSLEDLQKEHLIPSIQSKYGPHQQLASAVQKSIATCQRAISEATMADLNTWLFRIRETSQFLGEVAFRQTELRRIRQRKRSEENQLMTNFKLNSAIELVLDETEQFDILDNEELHIDFTPLFECMHVHETLGQSDKFRIEYSATRQRQKDLFSLASVNLTDADDESSLSSLLEGIAGFAIIEMATLHRAPQLRSTVDVEELWDSMCQMMIQLTTKALDGVTDPKVLLKTKGYMALFIQTMEGWGYSVSTLDSFLVKLFEKYAELLQQRIATTDDYMPMEIRTLDEYEKVVAVCWFIYDESSELRFPCAMPFSRMYPLLCIDIRNLINQFYFFTEDYFPRAKIIDDELQKALDRLLKVACTSLIARLSSQYLSQVVQILINLEFFEKACQELEKFLSSSSARGPVALSATEQFRNETKTAEKRVFELINSKIDDLVDTAEYDWAAVNTSPEPSNYIQMLRRYLSTIMSSILLRLPQTNVFKALPLSPEVQRINANGVAALAQDVQYLRDYVDGLENGPMLKENLDELQQTVDLMQSDNHEEFFDSSTRNKKYGRVDVMNGLILLEKSKPDWRYG
;
A
#
# COMPACT_ATOMS: atom_id res chain seq x y z
N MET A 1 22.28 31.33 -77.89
CA MET A 1 23.44 31.67 -77.03
C MET A 1 22.96 31.71 -75.59
N SER A 2 23.15 30.63 -74.83
CA SER A 2 22.98 30.61 -73.36
C SER A 2 23.24 29.19 -72.84
N GLN A 3 24.34 29.00 -72.12
CA GLN A 3 24.71 27.78 -71.40
C GLN A 3 25.76 28.19 -70.34
N PRO A 4 25.93 27.44 -69.25
CA PRO A 4 24.90 26.93 -68.33
C PRO A 4 25.17 27.42 -66.88
N ASN A 5 24.20 27.28 -65.97
CA ASN A 5 24.39 27.64 -64.55
C ASN A 5 24.05 26.47 -63.62
N GLY A 6 25.00 26.11 -62.75
CA GLY A 6 24.71 25.65 -61.39
C GLY A 6 24.38 24.17 -61.17
N THR A 7 25.29 23.24 -61.49
CA THR A 7 25.33 21.95 -60.77
C THR A 7 26.02 22.15 -59.42
N GLU A 8 25.26 22.15 -58.33
CA GLU A 8 25.85 21.94 -57.00
C GLU A 8 26.34 20.49 -56.88
N ASN A 9 27.51 20.27 -56.25
CA ASN A 9 28.03 18.91 -56.03
C ASN A 9 27.18 18.21 -54.97
N LEU A 10 26.22 17.40 -55.42
CA LEU A 10 25.30 16.62 -54.61
C LEU A 10 26.07 15.55 -53.82
N THR A 11 26.54 15.95 -52.64
CA THR A 11 27.51 15.20 -51.85
C THR A 11 26.76 14.19 -50.99
N LEU A 12 26.75 12.92 -51.43
CA LEU A 12 26.02 11.85 -50.77
C LEU A 12 26.53 11.63 -49.32
N PRO A 13 25.68 11.73 -48.29
CA PRO A 13 26.07 11.54 -46.89
C PRO A 13 26.23 10.05 -46.56
N ILE A 14 27.42 9.51 -46.86
CA ILE A 14 27.70 8.07 -46.81
C ILE A 14 28.88 7.73 -45.88
N LEU A 15 28.71 6.70 -45.06
CA LEU A 15 29.78 6.03 -44.30
C LEU A 15 30.06 4.67 -44.94
N TYR A 16 31.33 4.36 -45.23
CA TYR A 16 31.75 3.07 -45.78
C TYR A 16 32.38 2.21 -44.69
N ARG A 17 32.02 0.93 -44.62
CA ARG A 17 32.52 -0.06 -43.65
C ARG A 17 34.03 -0.01 -43.49
N ASP A 18 34.74 -0.01 -44.61
CA ASP A 18 36.20 -0.18 -44.66
C ASP A 18 36.96 1.17 -44.58
N LYS A 19 36.25 2.30 -44.36
CA LYS A 19 36.81 3.66 -44.24
C LYS A 19 36.38 4.41 -42.98
N THR A 20 35.38 3.91 -42.26
CA THR A 20 34.88 4.43 -40.99
C THR A 20 35.45 3.59 -39.84
N ASP A 21 35.56 4.13 -38.61
CA ASP A 21 35.94 3.28 -37.48
C ASP A 21 34.84 2.24 -37.17
N PRO A 22 35.20 1.04 -36.67
CA PRO A 22 34.23 -0.04 -36.50
C PRO A 22 33.06 0.27 -35.55
N ASN A 23 33.25 1.18 -34.58
CA ASN A 23 32.21 1.49 -33.60
C ASN A 23 31.20 2.50 -34.19
N THR A 24 31.67 3.57 -34.83
CA THR A 24 30.79 4.50 -35.55
C THR A 24 30.08 3.80 -36.71
N PHE A 25 30.73 2.86 -37.40
CA PHE A 25 30.06 2.08 -38.45
C PHE A 25 29.05 1.07 -37.87
N TYR A 26 29.35 0.42 -36.74
CA TYR A 26 28.38 -0.41 -36.04
C TYR A 26 27.15 0.40 -35.62
N GLU A 27 27.35 1.59 -35.04
CA GLU A 27 26.25 2.46 -34.62
C GLU A 27 25.44 2.99 -35.81
N ALA A 28 26.09 3.35 -36.92
CA ALA A 28 25.42 3.69 -38.17
C ALA A 28 24.57 2.51 -38.71
N ALA A 29 25.08 1.28 -38.64
CA ALA A 29 24.37 0.10 -39.12
C ALA A 29 23.26 -0.37 -38.16
N TRP A 30 23.44 -0.28 -36.84
CA TRP A 30 22.60 -0.96 -35.84
C TRP A 30 21.94 -0.04 -34.81
N GLY A 31 22.41 1.19 -34.58
CA GLY A 31 21.91 2.09 -33.52
C GLY A 31 20.41 2.35 -33.57
N ARG A 32 19.88 2.57 -34.79
CA ARG A 32 18.43 2.72 -35.06
C ARG A 32 17.70 1.38 -35.31
N VAL A 33 18.20 0.23 -34.85
CA VAL A 33 17.50 -1.07 -34.91
C VAL A 33 16.92 -1.40 -33.54
N PHE A 34 15.59 -1.50 -33.47
CA PHE A 34 14.85 -1.66 -32.21
C PHE A 34 15.13 -2.98 -31.48
N ASN A 35 15.19 -4.10 -32.20
CA ASN A 35 15.48 -5.41 -31.61
C ASN A 35 16.98 -5.56 -31.31
N GLU A 36 17.34 -5.83 -30.05
CA GLU A 36 18.73 -6.11 -29.66
C GLU A 36 19.21 -7.53 -30.00
N ARG A 37 18.33 -8.42 -30.46
CA ARG A 37 18.70 -9.73 -31.04
C ARG A 37 19.31 -9.55 -32.44
N ARG A 38 20.45 -8.87 -32.47
CA ARG A 38 21.19 -8.40 -33.65
C ARG A 38 22.15 -9.48 -34.16
N ASP A 39 21.93 -9.91 -35.39
CA ASP A 39 22.83 -10.81 -36.13
C ASP A 39 24.05 -10.02 -36.64
N THR A 40 25.06 -9.87 -35.78
CA THR A 40 26.29 -9.10 -36.04
C THR A 40 27.22 -9.73 -37.08
N SER A 41 26.83 -10.85 -37.68
CA SER A 41 27.50 -11.36 -38.89
C SER A 41 27.24 -10.45 -40.10
N ARG A 42 26.02 -9.88 -40.22
CA ARG A 42 25.58 -9.03 -41.33
C ARG A 42 26.27 -7.67 -41.30
N LYS A 43 27.01 -7.35 -42.37
CA LYS A 43 27.81 -6.13 -42.50
C LYS A 43 27.55 -5.45 -43.85
N PRO A 44 26.69 -4.42 -43.91
CA PRO A 44 26.55 -3.62 -45.12
C PRO A 44 27.90 -3.01 -45.54
N LEU A 45 28.09 -2.80 -46.84
CA LEU A 45 29.24 -2.10 -47.43
C LEU A 45 29.28 -0.64 -47.00
N ALA A 46 28.10 -0.02 -46.93
CA ALA A 46 27.95 1.39 -46.56
C ALA A 46 26.57 1.69 -45.94
N VAL A 47 26.49 2.81 -45.23
CA VAL A 47 25.25 3.40 -44.74
C VAL A 47 25.13 4.81 -45.32
N VAL A 48 24.02 5.09 -46.00
CA VAL A 48 23.65 6.42 -46.53
C VAL A 48 22.57 7.01 -45.65
N PHE A 49 22.73 8.26 -45.22
CA PHE A 49 21.74 8.98 -44.42
C PHE A 49 20.91 9.92 -45.31
N ALA A 50 19.84 9.39 -45.90
CA ALA A 50 18.96 10.17 -46.75
C ALA A 50 18.16 11.19 -45.92
N SER A 51 18.18 12.44 -46.39
CA SER A 51 17.42 13.56 -45.82
C SER A 51 16.46 14.20 -46.84
N ARG A 52 16.50 13.74 -48.10
CA ARG A 52 15.74 14.20 -49.26
C ARG A 52 15.76 13.14 -50.38
N PRO A 53 14.80 13.12 -51.33
CA PRO A 53 14.68 12.07 -52.35
C PRO A 53 15.95 11.82 -53.16
N GLU A 54 16.69 12.88 -53.54
CA GLU A 54 17.87 12.78 -54.40
C GLU A 54 19.02 11.98 -53.74
N HIS A 55 19.04 11.88 -52.41
CA HIS A 55 19.98 11.00 -51.68
C HIS A 55 19.61 9.52 -51.80
N VAL A 56 18.33 9.18 -52.00
CA VAL A 56 17.87 7.80 -52.25
C VAL A 56 18.21 7.41 -53.68
N THR A 57 17.89 8.27 -54.64
CA THR A 57 18.20 8.10 -56.08
C THR A 57 19.70 7.89 -56.31
N ALA A 58 20.55 8.78 -55.77
CA ALA A 58 22.00 8.65 -55.88
C ALA A 58 22.59 7.44 -55.11
N ALA A 59 21.89 6.92 -54.09
CA ALA A 59 22.30 5.67 -53.41
C ALA A 59 21.97 4.42 -54.24
N ILE A 60 20.86 4.44 -54.98
CA ILE A 60 20.49 3.36 -55.92
C ILE A 60 21.44 3.34 -57.12
N GLU A 61 21.78 4.51 -57.69
CA GLU A 61 22.83 4.61 -58.71
C GLU A 61 24.19 4.08 -58.23
N LEU A 62 24.57 4.39 -56.97
CA LEU A 62 25.80 3.88 -56.37
C LEU A 62 25.76 2.35 -56.18
N ALA A 63 24.63 1.80 -55.76
CA ALA A 63 24.46 0.35 -55.57
C ALA A 63 24.57 -0.41 -56.91
N LYS A 64 23.90 0.08 -57.96
CA LYS A 64 24.09 -0.39 -59.34
C LYS A 64 25.56 -0.35 -59.76
N THR A 65 26.23 0.79 -59.55
CA THR A 65 27.61 1.02 -59.95
C THR A 65 28.62 0.10 -59.22
N GLN A 66 28.27 -0.38 -58.03
CA GLN A 66 29.09 -1.33 -57.26
C GLN A 66 28.58 -2.78 -57.32
N GLY A 67 27.54 -3.07 -58.11
CA GLY A 67 26.97 -4.43 -58.25
C GLY A 67 26.46 -5.02 -56.93
N CYS A 68 26.00 -4.19 -56.00
CA CYS A 68 25.66 -4.60 -54.63
C CYS A 68 24.19 -4.36 -54.28
N ARG A 69 23.71 -5.06 -53.23
CA ARG A 69 22.29 -5.03 -52.85
C ARG A 69 21.92 -3.71 -52.16
N VAL A 70 20.66 -3.32 -52.26
CA VAL A 70 20.09 -2.21 -51.47
C VAL A 70 19.32 -2.77 -50.28
N SER A 71 19.39 -2.10 -49.13
CA SER A 71 18.45 -2.29 -48.02
C SER A 71 18.02 -0.92 -47.46
N VAL A 72 16.83 -0.83 -46.87
CA VAL A 72 16.22 0.45 -46.48
C VAL A 72 15.79 0.44 -45.01
N ARG A 73 15.97 1.56 -44.30
CA ARG A 73 15.48 1.77 -42.92
C ARG A 73 14.65 3.04 -42.80
N SER A 74 13.35 2.86 -42.56
CA SER A 74 12.44 3.89 -42.02
C SER A 74 12.63 4.00 -40.49
N GLY A 75 11.77 3.35 -39.68
CA GLY A 75 11.83 3.38 -38.21
C GLY A 75 12.69 2.29 -37.56
N GLY A 76 13.13 1.27 -38.31
CA GLY A 76 14.02 0.22 -37.79
C GLY A 76 13.36 -0.84 -36.88
N HIS A 77 12.03 -0.89 -36.84
CA HIS A 77 11.22 -1.81 -36.03
C HIS A 77 11.05 -3.24 -36.61
N SER A 78 11.76 -3.61 -37.68
CA SER A 78 11.69 -4.99 -38.21
C SER A 78 12.26 -5.99 -37.21
N TRP A 79 11.43 -6.94 -36.75
CA TRP A 79 11.81 -7.95 -35.75
C TRP A 79 13.04 -8.79 -36.15
N ALA A 80 13.15 -9.11 -37.44
CA ALA A 80 14.29 -9.82 -38.03
C ALA A 80 15.41 -8.90 -38.57
N ALA A 81 15.36 -7.60 -38.24
CA ALA A 81 16.30 -6.56 -38.65
C ALA A 81 16.55 -6.52 -40.18
N TRP A 82 15.49 -6.60 -40.99
CA TRP A 82 15.57 -6.73 -42.45
C TRP A 82 16.34 -5.61 -43.15
N SER A 83 16.43 -4.43 -42.54
CA SER A 83 17.20 -3.29 -43.05
C SER A 83 18.70 -3.51 -43.02
N VAL A 84 19.22 -4.40 -42.16
CA VAL A 84 20.66 -4.71 -42.10
C VAL A 84 20.91 -6.00 -42.88
N ARG A 85 21.48 -5.84 -44.08
CA ARG A 85 21.86 -6.93 -44.99
C ARG A 85 23.37 -6.92 -45.20
N ASP A 86 23.92 -8.11 -45.41
CA ASP A 86 25.34 -8.29 -45.70
C ASP A 86 25.67 -7.88 -47.15
N GLU A 87 26.85 -7.31 -47.38
CA GLU A 87 27.31 -6.83 -48.71
C GLU A 87 26.26 -5.95 -49.45
N ALA A 88 25.64 -5.03 -48.70
CA ALA A 88 24.58 -4.14 -49.18
C ALA A 88 24.85 -2.67 -48.84
N ILE A 89 24.24 -1.73 -49.57
CA ILE A 89 24.14 -0.32 -49.17
C ILE A 89 22.82 -0.15 -48.40
N LEU A 90 22.93 0.26 -47.13
CA LEU A 90 21.80 0.59 -46.27
C LEU A 90 21.43 2.07 -46.43
N ILE A 91 20.26 2.34 -46.99
CA ILE A 91 19.65 3.67 -47.06
C ILE A 91 18.82 3.91 -45.79
N ASP A 92 19.32 4.75 -44.88
CA ASP A 92 18.60 5.21 -43.69
C ASP A 92 17.84 6.50 -44.00
N LEU A 93 16.51 6.46 -43.85
CA LEU A 93 15.59 7.57 -44.16
C LEU A 93 15.34 8.49 -42.95
N GLY A 94 15.95 8.22 -41.79
CA GLY A 94 15.65 8.86 -40.50
C GLY A 94 15.97 10.36 -40.41
N GLN A 95 16.68 10.92 -41.40
CA GLN A 95 16.91 12.36 -41.48
C GLN A 95 15.81 13.09 -42.29
N MET A 96 15.02 12.39 -43.11
CA MET A 96 13.78 12.92 -43.67
C MET A 96 12.79 13.12 -42.52
N ASN A 97 12.23 14.32 -42.34
CA ASN A 97 11.36 14.66 -41.21
C ASN A 97 10.25 15.66 -41.60
N GLU A 98 9.87 15.67 -42.88
CA GLU A 98 8.88 16.59 -43.42
C GLU A 98 7.46 16.10 -43.12
N ILE A 99 6.60 17.01 -42.67
CA ILE A 99 5.16 16.78 -42.46
C ILE A 99 4.40 18.03 -42.89
N TYR A 100 3.41 17.86 -43.75
CA TYR A 100 2.52 18.89 -44.26
C TYR A 100 1.06 18.41 -44.19
N TYR A 101 0.13 19.33 -43.97
CA TYR A 101 -1.31 19.06 -43.99
C TYR A 101 -2.01 20.17 -44.77
N ASP A 102 -2.74 19.78 -45.81
CA ASP A 102 -3.62 20.67 -46.56
C ASP A 102 -5.00 20.72 -45.90
N GLU A 103 -5.46 21.93 -45.57
CA GLU A 103 -6.78 22.17 -44.98
C GLU A 103 -7.93 22.01 -46.01
N GLU A 104 -7.65 22.16 -47.31
CA GLU A 104 -8.68 22.10 -48.37
C GLU A 104 -9.01 20.64 -48.75
N SER A 105 -8.00 19.84 -49.10
CA SER A 105 -8.18 18.40 -49.37
C SER A 105 -8.24 17.52 -48.12
N GLN A 106 -7.81 18.04 -46.96
CA GLN A 106 -7.62 17.29 -45.70
C GLN A 106 -6.58 16.16 -45.78
N ILE A 107 -5.69 16.20 -46.77
CA ILE A 107 -4.60 15.23 -46.95
C ILE A 107 -3.39 15.64 -46.09
N VAL A 108 -2.84 14.67 -45.36
CA VAL A 108 -1.52 14.76 -44.74
C VAL A 108 -0.46 14.13 -45.64
N SER A 109 0.66 14.80 -45.83
CA SER A 109 1.86 14.28 -46.52
C SER A 109 3.01 14.26 -45.54
N CYS A 110 3.73 13.14 -45.43
CA CYS A 110 4.82 12.98 -44.47
C CYS A 110 5.94 12.07 -44.95
N SER A 111 7.17 12.33 -44.49
CA SER A 111 8.33 11.47 -44.74
C SER A 111 8.11 10.05 -44.20
N PRO A 112 8.60 8.98 -44.88
CA PRO A 112 8.37 7.59 -44.51
C PRO A 112 9.01 7.17 -43.18
N SER A 113 9.90 7.98 -42.63
CA SER A 113 10.55 7.90 -41.31
C SER A 113 9.68 8.42 -40.15
N THR A 114 8.66 9.25 -40.43
CA THR A 114 7.73 9.79 -39.43
C THR A 114 7.07 8.66 -38.64
N THR A 115 6.96 8.78 -37.31
CA THR A 115 6.34 7.73 -36.47
C THR A 115 4.88 8.02 -36.14
N GLY A 116 4.15 6.99 -35.71
CA GLY A 116 2.75 7.11 -35.26
C GLY A 116 2.55 8.19 -34.18
N ARG A 117 3.46 8.25 -33.19
CA ARG A 117 3.48 9.29 -32.14
C ARG A 117 3.65 10.70 -32.74
N VAL A 118 4.51 10.87 -33.75
CA VAL A 118 4.80 12.18 -34.35
C VAL A 118 3.63 12.68 -35.20
N ILE A 119 3.10 11.85 -36.11
CA ILE A 119 1.99 12.26 -36.98
C ILE A 119 0.72 12.58 -36.17
N ASN A 120 0.39 11.77 -35.16
CA ASN A 120 -0.80 12.02 -34.34
C ASN A 120 -0.63 13.20 -33.39
N LYS A 121 0.58 13.49 -32.91
CA LYS A 121 0.85 14.75 -32.17
C LYS A 121 0.61 15.99 -33.03
N PHE A 122 0.95 15.92 -34.32
CA PHE A 122 0.72 17.01 -35.28
C PHE A 122 -0.76 17.15 -35.67
N LEU A 123 -1.43 16.04 -36.02
CA LEU A 123 -2.83 16.03 -36.44
C LEU A 123 -3.82 16.33 -35.30
N ASN A 124 -3.52 15.96 -34.05
CA ASN A 124 -4.39 16.27 -32.91
C ASN A 124 -4.58 17.79 -32.72
N ALA A 125 -3.54 18.60 -33.01
CA ALA A 125 -3.63 20.06 -33.02
C ALA A 125 -4.55 20.63 -34.12
N LYS A 126 -5.02 19.80 -35.05
CA LYS A 126 -5.98 20.08 -36.13
C LYS A 126 -7.35 19.42 -35.90
N GLY A 127 -7.55 18.70 -34.80
CA GLY A 127 -8.74 17.88 -34.61
C GLY A 127 -8.84 16.73 -35.64
N ARG A 128 -7.70 16.08 -35.93
CA ARG A 128 -7.58 14.93 -36.82
C ARG A 128 -6.71 13.84 -36.15
N VAL A 129 -6.87 12.60 -36.61
CA VAL A 129 -6.09 11.43 -36.18
C VAL A 129 -5.84 10.57 -37.42
N PHE A 130 -4.68 9.91 -37.47
CA PHE A 130 -4.34 8.89 -38.45
C PHE A 130 -4.15 7.54 -37.73
N PRO A 131 -4.55 6.38 -38.30
CA PRO A 131 -4.34 5.06 -37.72
C PRO A 131 -2.86 4.63 -37.75
N GLY A 132 -1.98 5.38 -37.08
CA GLY A 132 -0.58 5.00 -36.87
C GLY A 132 -0.44 3.83 -35.91
N GLY A 133 0.68 3.09 -36.01
CA GLY A 133 0.97 1.92 -35.18
C GLY A 133 0.93 2.19 -33.66
N HIS A 134 0.67 1.12 -32.90
CA HIS A 134 0.53 1.12 -31.45
C HIS A 134 1.82 1.46 -30.70
N CYS A 135 2.96 0.90 -31.13
CA CYS A 135 4.26 1.21 -30.55
C CYS A 135 4.72 2.61 -31.03
N PRO A 136 5.09 3.53 -30.12
CA PRO A 136 5.19 4.96 -30.48
C PRO A 136 6.21 5.32 -31.56
N ASP A 137 7.30 4.56 -31.63
CA ASP A 137 8.48 4.88 -32.44
C ASP A 137 8.51 4.09 -33.78
N VAL A 138 7.43 3.35 -34.08
CA VAL A 138 7.20 2.69 -35.37
C VAL A 138 7.05 3.74 -36.48
N GLY A 139 8.01 3.73 -37.41
CA GLY A 139 8.03 4.58 -38.60
C GLY A 139 7.02 4.12 -39.66
N LEU A 140 6.26 5.08 -40.19
CA LEU A 140 5.11 4.84 -41.06
C LEU A 140 5.45 4.08 -42.34
N GLY A 141 6.58 4.34 -43.00
CA GLY A 141 6.90 3.74 -44.30
C GLY A 141 6.89 2.20 -44.29
N GLY A 142 7.56 1.58 -43.31
CA GLY A 142 7.55 0.11 -43.18
C GLY A 142 6.17 -0.42 -42.76
N PHE A 143 5.51 0.29 -41.86
CA PHE A 143 4.19 -0.05 -41.32
C PHE A 143 3.07 0.03 -42.38
N LEU A 144 3.09 1.05 -43.24
CA LEU A 144 2.10 1.30 -44.30
C LEU A 144 2.26 0.38 -45.51
N LEU A 145 3.50 0.09 -45.93
CA LEU A 145 3.76 -0.94 -46.93
C LEU A 145 3.26 -2.30 -46.44
N GLN A 146 3.36 -2.56 -45.14
CA GLN A 146 2.80 -3.73 -44.47
C GLN A 146 1.34 -3.54 -44.03
N GLY A 147 0.60 -2.62 -44.66
CA GLY A 147 -0.83 -2.36 -44.43
C GLY A 147 -1.10 -1.52 -43.18
N GLY A 148 -0.62 -1.98 -42.04
CA GLY A 148 -0.52 -1.19 -40.82
C GLY A 148 -1.73 -1.32 -39.90
N MET A 149 -1.64 -2.30 -38.98
CA MET A 149 -2.56 -2.46 -37.85
C MET A 149 -2.36 -1.34 -36.81
N GLY A 150 -2.99 -0.19 -37.04
CA GLY A 150 -2.87 1.01 -36.21
C GLY A 150 -3.92 1.15 -35.12
N TRP A 151 -3.83 2.24 -34.35
CA TRP A 151 -4.88 2.61 -33.41
C TRP A 151 -6.22 2.67 -34.11
N ASN A 152 -7.22 2.00 -33.53
CA ASN A 152 -8.55 1.96 -34.10
C ASN A 152 -8.53 1.40 -35.55
N CYS A 153 -7.62 0.45 -35.84
CA CYS A 153 -7.72 -0.38 -37.05
C CYS A 153 -9.12 -0.99 -37.13
N LYS A 154 -9.71 -1.26 -35.96
CA LYS A 154 -11.10 -1.62 -35.80
C LYS A 154 -12.08 -0.46 -35.50
N ASN A 155 -11.94 0.75 -36.05
CA ASN A 155 -13.09 1.57 -36.54
C ASN A 155 -12.82 2.37 -37.83
N TRP A 156 -11.59 2.40 -38.41
CA TRP A 156 -11.32 3.21 -39.61
C TRP A 156 -10.59 2.55 -40.79
N GLY A 157 -9.58 1.70 -40.55
CA GLY A 157 -8.56 1.46 -41.58
C GLY A 157 -7.46 0.49 -41.15
N TRP A 158 -7.04 -0.40 -42.06
CA TRP A 158 -5.61 -0.71 -42.14
C TRP A 158 -5.05 0.58 -42.71
N ALA A 159 -3.95 1.07 -42.16
CA ALA A 159 -3.51 2.43 -42.46
C ALA A 159 -3.20 2.68 -43.96
N CYS A 160 -3.00 1.62 -44.75
CA CYS A 160 -2.90 1.64 -46.21
C CYS A 160 -4.19 2.02 -46.96
N GLU A 161 -5.39 1.71 -46.43
CA GLU A 161 -6.68 2.08 -47.07
C GLU A 161 -6.89 3.60 -47.07
N HIS A 162 -6.14 4.34 -46.24
CA HIS A 162 -6.15 5.81 -46.15
C HIS A 162 -5.05 6.49 -46.97
N ILE A 163 -4.27 5.71 -47.74
CA ILE A 163 -3.24 6.25 -48.65
C ILE A 163 -3.89 6.64 -49.97
N VAL A 164 -3.71 7.90 -50.36
CA VAL A 164 -4.21 8.49 -51.62
C VAL A 164 -3.17 8.49 -52.75
N SER A 165 -1.88 8.51 -52.41
CA SER A 165 -0.74 8.40 -53.34
C SER A 165 0.57 8.27 -52.56
N ILE A 166 1.64 7.82 -53.22
CA ILE A 166 2.99 7.68 -52.66
C ILE A 166 4.06 8.16 -53.65
N ASP A 167 5.20 8.59 -53.12
CA ASP A 167 6.41 8.84 -53.90
C ASP A 167 7.31 7.60 -53.81
N VAL A 168 7.71 7.06 -54.96
CA VAL A 168 8.53 5.83 -55.06
C VAL A 168 9.80 6.14 -55.85
N VAL A 169 10.96 5.77 -55.32
CA VAL A 169 12.19 5.67 -56.12
C VAL A 169 12.33 4.23 -56.57
N SER A 170 12.25 3.99 -57.88
CA SER A 170 12.27 2.66 -58.48
C SER A 170 13.65 2.00 -58.39
N ALA A 171 13.72 0.68 -58.62
CA ALA A 171 14.99 -0.05 -58.68
C ALA A 171 15.91 0.45 -59.81
N ASP A 172 15.34 1.04 -60.87
CA ASP A 172 16.13 1.68 -61.93
C ASP A 172 16.47 3.17 -61.65
N GLY A 173 16.02 3.74 -60.53
CA GLY A 173 16.39 5.08 -60.08
C GLY A 173 15.51 6.22 -60.62
N GLN A 174 14.29 5.92 -61.07
CA GLN A 174 13.29 6.93 -61.43
C GLN A 174 12.44 7.30 -60.21
N GLU A 175 12.06 8.57 -60.11
CA GLU A 175 11.16 9.08 -59.08
C GLU A 175 9.73 9.12 -59.65
N LEU A 176 8.82 8.32 -59.08
CA LEU A 176 7.47 8.05 -59.57
C LEU A 176 6.42 8.44 -58.52
N ARG A 177 5.23 8.88 -58.98
CA ARG A 177 4.08 9.24 -58.12
C ARG A 177 2.95 8.23 -58.29
N CYS A 178 2.98 7.13 -57.53
CA CYS A 178 1.97 6.08 -57.65
C CYS A 178 0.65 6.49 -56.97
N SER A 179 -0.48 6.27 -57.65
CA SER A 179 -1.85 6.57 -57.22
C SER A 179 -2.85 5.66 -57.94
N GLU A 180 -4.16 5.83 -57.71
CA GLU A 180 -5.19 5.05 -58.44
C GLU A 180 -5.29 5.40 -59.94
N ASN A 181 -4.64 6.47 -60.39
CA ASN A 181 -4.71 6.96 -61.78
C ASN A 181 -3.33 7.01 -62.49
N GLU A 182 -2.25 6.67 -61.78
CA GLU A 182 -0.86 6.84 -62.22
C GLU A 182 -0.03 5.75 -61.54
N ASP A 183 0.64 4.87 -62.30
CA ASP A 183 1.34 3.69 -61.79
C ASP A 183 0.52 2.83 -60.79
N SER A 184 -0.75 2.55 -61.17
CA SER A 184 -1.75 1.88 -60.33
C SER A 184 -1.32 0.52 -59.79
N ASP A 185 -0.49 -0.23 -60.51
CA ASP A 185 -0.04 -1.57 -60.10
C ASP A 185 1.06 -1.50 -59.02
N LEU A 186 1.92 -0.47 -59.08
CA LEU A 186 2.85 -0.16 -57.99
C LEU A 186 2.10 0.39 -56.77
N PHE A 187 1.02 1.15 -57.00
CA PHE A 187 0.16 1.64 -55.93
C PHE A 187 -0.62 0.50 -55.24
N TRP A 188 -1.09 -0.48 -56.01
CA TRP A 188 -1.71 -1.72 -55.55
C TRP A 188 -0.75 -2.58 -54.72
N ALA A 189 0.51 -2.72 -55.16
CA ALA A 189 1.52 -3.50 -54.46
C ALA A 189 1.97 -2.83 -53.14
N ALA A 190 2.08 -1.49 -53.13
CA ALA A 190 2.46 -0.72 -51.95
C ALA A 190 1.34 -0.61 -50.91
N ARG A 191 0.07 -0.49 -51.33
CA ARG A 191 -1.08 -0.59 -50.43
C ARG A 191 -1.38 -2.06 -50.12
N GLY A 192 -0.59 -2.68 -49.25
CA GLY A 192 -0.96 -3.98 -48.67
C GLY A 192 -0.03 -5.15 -48.96
N SER A 193 1.29 -4.92 -49.05
CA SER A 193 2.30 -5.97 -48.76
C SER A 193 2.33 -6.37 -47.27
N GLY A 194 1.14 -6.44 -46.67
CA GLY A 194 0.76 -6.68 -45.28
C GLY A 194 -0.70 -6.19 -45.05
N PRO A 195 -1.53 -6.93 -44.28
CA PRO A 195 -2.96 -6.63 -43.98
C PRO A 195 -3.50 -5.31 -43.34
N ALA A 196 -4.86 -5.18 -43.46
CA ALA A 196 -7.47 -4.34 -41.70
C ALA A 196 -7.59 -3.08 -40.75
N ASP A 197 -8.71 -2.32 -40.62
CA ASP A 197 -10.06 -2.12 -41.23
C ASP A 197 -11.25 -3.09 -41.01
N SER A 198 -12.45 -2.67 -40.54
CA SER A 198 -12.71 -2.05 -39.22
C SER A 198 -14.12 -2.34 -38.63
N SER A 199 -14.30 -2.14 -37.29
CA SER A 199 -15.51 -1.59 -36.58
C SER A 199 -15.85 -2.08 -35.12
N MET A 200 -14.90 -2.64 -34.35
CA MET A 200 -14.80 -2.50 -32.87
C MET A 200 -13.50 -3.16 -32.34
N GLU A 201 -12.69 -2.51 -31.48
CA GLU A 201 -11.45 -3.11 -30.97
C GLU A 201 -11.67 -3.99 -29.72
N ILE A 202 -11.32 -5.28 -29.86
CA ILE A 202 -11.41 -6.31 -28.82
C ILE A 202 -10.05 -7.00 -28.74
N VAL A 203 -9.38 -6.90 -27.59
CA VAL A 203 -8.04 -7.46 -27.39
C VAL A 203 -8.02 -8.32 -26.13
N CYS A 204 -7.73 -9.61 -26.28
CA CYS A 204 -7.38 -10.45 -25.13
C CYS A 204 -5.86 -10.54 -25.06
N VAL A 205 -5.25 -10.17 -23.94
CA VAL A 205 -3.79 -10.19 -23.73
C VAL A 205 -3.47 -10.97 -22.46
N SER A 206 -2.58 -11.97 -22.54
CA SER A 206 -1.92 -12.50 -21.35
C SER A 206 -0.54 -11.88 -21.14
N ARG A 207 -0.21 -11.59 -19.88
CA ARG A 207 1.08 -11.05 -19.45
C ARG A 207 1.41 -11.57 -18.06
N CYS A 208 2.67 -11.48 -17.62
CA CYS A 208 2.93 -11.56 -16.19
C CYS A 208 2.54 -10.25 -15.49
N SER A 209 1.90 -10.37 -14.32
CA SER A 209 1.61 -9.24 -13.44
C SER A 209 2.91 -8.58 -12.97
N PRO A 210 3.04 -7.24 -13.03
CA PRO A 210 4.16 -6.55 -12.39
C PRO A 210 4.06 -6.58 -10.86
N ILE A 211 2.88 -6.90 -10.29
CA ILE A 211 2.63 -6.92 -8.84
C ILE A 211 2.73 -8.35 -8.29
N THR A 212 1.94 -9.30 -8.82
CA THR A 212 1.93 -10.68 -8.30
C THR A 212 3.02 -11.58 -8.89
N GLY A 213 3.53 -11.23 -10.08
CA GLY A 213 4.42 -12.08 -10.86
C GLY A 213 3.77 -13.28 -11.55
N GLU A 214 2.47 -13.52 -11.33
CA GLU A 214 1.68 -14.58 -11.97
C GLU A 214 1.21 -14.18 -13.38
N ILE A 215 0.72 -15.14 -14.18
CA ILE A 215 0.19 -14.83 -15.52
C ILE A 215 -1.28 -14.40 -15.41
N GLU A 216 -1.54 -13.14 -15.72
CA GLU A 216 -2.87 -12.54 -15.82
C GLU A 216 -3.38 -12.62 -17.26
N ILE A 217 -4.68 -12.88 -17.46
CA ILE A 217 -5.37 -12.72 -18.74
C ILE A 217 -6.29 -11.50 -18.65
N ILE A 218 -6.07 -10.51 -19.52
CA ILE A 218 -6.79 -9.23 -19.54
C ILE A 218 -7.62 -9.16 -20.83
N ALA A 219 -8.94 -9.06 -20.68
CA ALA A 219 -9.86 -8.78 -21.77
C ALA A 219 -10.07 -7.25 -21.87
N GLY A 220 -9.31 -6.61 -22.77
CA GLY A 220 -9.38 -5.18 -23.06
C GLY A 220 -10.42 -4.87 -24.15
N PHE A 221 -11.20 -3.81 -23.92
CA PHE A 221 -12.23 -3.33 -24.84
C PHE A 221 -12.14 -1.82 -24.96
N THR A 222 -11.87 -1.30 -26.16
CA THR A 222 -11.63 0.12 -26.40
C THR A 222 -12.63 0.66 -27.42
N ALA A 223 -13.42 1.66 -27.01
CA ALA A 223 -14.39 2.33 -27.86
C ALA A 223 -13.94 3.77 -28.18
N PHE A 224 -13.77 4.07 -29.47
CA PHE A 224 -13.55 5.42 -29.97
C PHE A 224 -14.91 6.02 -30.39
N ALA A 225 -15.39 7.02 -29.67
CA ALA A 225 -16.69 7.66 -29.89
C ALA A 225 -16.60 9.19 -29.78
N ALA A 226 -17.62 9.92 -30.23
CA ALA A 226 -17.61 11.39 -30.21
C ALA A 226 -17.91 11.97 -28.81
N ASN A 227 -18.46 11.16 -27.90
CA ASN A 227 -18.74 11.52 -26.51
C ASN A 227 -18.86 10.27 -25.62
N MET A 228 -18.82 10.48 -24.30
CA MET A 228 -18.87 9.40 -23.31
C MET A 228 -20.16 8.56 -23.36
N SER A 229 -21.31 9.15 -23.72
CA SER A 229 -22.58 8.41 -23.77
C SER A 229 -22.63 7.40 -24.92
N GLU A 230 -21.96 7.68 -26.03
CA GLU A 230 -21.77 6.74 -27.13
C GLU A 230 -20.77 5.64 -26.75
N ALA A 231 -19.68 5.98 -26.07
CA ALA A 231 -18.69 5.00 -25.58
C ALA A 231 -19.31 4.03 -24.55
N GLU A 232 -20.10 4.53 -23.60
CA GLU A 232 -20.80 3.69 -22.62
C GLU A 232 -21.79 2.75 -23.34
N ALA A 233 -22.61 3.28 -24.24
CA ALA A 233 -23.57 2.48 -25.01
C ALA A 233 -22.91 1.40 -25.88
N ALA A 234 -21.70 1.67 -26.40
CA ALA A 234 -20.91 0.73 -27.18
C ALA A 234 -20.28 -0.39 -26.33
N LEU A 235 -19.77 -0.06 -25.13
CA LEU A 235 -19.10 -1.03 -24.24
C LEU A 235 -20.06 -1.84 -23.36
N LYS A 236 -21.24 -1.29 -23.06
CA LYS A 236 -22.21 -1.87 -22.12
C LYS A 236 -22.64 -3.31 -22.43
N PRO A 237 -22.99 -3.71 -23.66
CA PRO A 237 -23.41 -5.08 -23.94
C PRO A 237 -22.31 -6.11 -23.65
N ILE A 238 -21.05 -5.76 -23.89
CA ILE A 238 -19.90 -6.60 -23.59
C ILE A 238 -19.73 -6.71 -22.07
N HIS A 239 -19.75 -5.58 -21.36
CA HIS A 239 -19.62 -5.56 -19.89
C HIS A 239 -20.72 -6.36 -19.20
N GLU A 240 -21.97 -6.27 -19.65
CA GLU A 240 -23.11 -7.06 -19.12
C GLU A 240 -23.00 -8.56 -19.45
N SER A 241 -22.26 -8.94 -20.49
CA SER A 241 -22.09 -10.35 -20.93
C SER A 241 -20.88 -11.08 -20.33
N ARG A 242 -20.07 -10.41 -19.50
CA ARG A 242 -18.77 -10.93 -19.03
C ARG A 242 -18.90 -12.19 -18.13
N PRO A 243 -17.89 -13.08 -18.10
CA PRO A 243 -17.82 -14.16 -17.10
C PRO A 243 -17.67 -13.61 -15.68
N SER A 244 -18.31 -14.26 -14.70
CA SER A 244 -18.12 -13.96 -13.29
C SER A 244 -16.78 -14.47 -12.75
N GLY A 245 -16.04 -13.63 -12.01
CA GLY A 245 -14.79 -14.02 -11.34
C GLY A 245 -13.53 -13.32 -11.84
N ALA A 246 -13.65 -12.14 -12.46
CA ALA A 246 -12.49 -11.30 -12.78
C ALA A 246 -11.79 -10.79 -11.51
N LEU A 247 -10.46 -10.69 -11.55
CA LEU A 247 -9.64 -10.17 -10.43
C LEU A 247 -9.77 -8.64 -10.27
N ALA A 248 -10.05 -7.93 -11.36
CA ALA A 248 -10.33 -6.50 -11.38
C ALA A 248 -11.31 -6.19 -12.53
N GLU A 249 -12.18 -5.21 -12.34
CA GLU A 249 -13.18 -4.81 -13.33
C GLU A 249 -13.15 -3.29 -13.51
N LEU A 250 -12.94 -2.83 -14.74
CA LEU A 250 -12.96 -1.42 -15.13
C LEU A 250 -14.00 -1.24 -16.24
N PHE A 251 -14.77 -0.15 -16.19
CA PHE A 251 -15.82 0.13 -17.17
C PHE A 251 -15.80 1.60 -17.59
N CYS A 252 -15.84 1.84 -18.91
CA CYS A 252 -16.03 3.14 -19.55
C CYS A 252 -15.17 4.30 -18.99
N LEU A 253 -13.88 4.06 -18.72
CA LEU A 253 -12.95 5.07 -18.23
C LEU A 253 -12.44 5.96 -19.38
N GLU A 254 -12.51 7.28 -19.19
CA GLU A 254 -11.94 8.26 -20.12
C GLU A 254 -10.41 8.14 -20.15
N ASN A 255 -9.83 8.09 -21.36
CA ASN A 255 -8.39 8.09 -21.58
C ASN A 255 -8.09 8.76 -22.93
N ASN A 256 -6.80 8.92 -23.24
CA ASN A 256 -6.36 9.61 -24.45
C ASN A 256 -5.18 8.87 -25.13
N LEU A 257 -4.91 9.20 -26.40
CA LEU A 257 -3.87 8.55 -27.19
C LEU A 257 -2.46 8.67 -26.57
N ALA A 258 -2.14 9.70 -25.79
CA ALA A 258 -0.84 9.79 -25.13
C ALA A 258 -0.70 8.72 -24.03
N TRP A 259 -1.70 8.62 -23.14
CA TRP A 259 -1.76 7.58 -22.11
C TRP A 259 -1.67 6.16 -22.71
N GLN A 260 -2.35 5.93 -23.83
CA GLN A 260 -2.30 4.67 -24.58
C GLN A 260 -0.91 4.39 -25.18
N TYR A 261 -0.28 5.39 -25.81
CA TYR A 261 1.09 5.28 -26.32
C TYR A 261 2.11 5.03 -25.20
N ASP A 262 1.94 5.63 -24.02
CA ASP A 262 2.87 5.46 -22.90
C ASP A 262 2.76 4.04 -22.30
N HIS A 263 1.56 3.46 -22.22
CA HIS A 263 1.37 2.06 -21.83
C HIS A 263 1.99 1.08 -22.84
N GLN A 264 1.79 1.32 -24.15
CA GLN A 264 2.45 0.50 -25.18
C GLN A 264 3.98 0.66 -25.17
N SER A 265 4.49 1.85 -24.81
CA SER A 265 5.92 2.10 -24.61
C SER A 265 6.51 1.37 -23.40
N ALA A 266 5.71 1.11 -22.37
CA ALA A 266 6.11 0.31 -21.21
C ALA A 266 6.05 -1.20 -21.48
N ALA A 267 5.09 -1.65 -22.27
CA ALA A 267 4.96 -3.04 -22.71
C ALA A 267 6.03 -3.47 -23.74
N ASN A 268 6.51 -2.52 -24.56
CA ASN A 268 7.52 -2.74 -25.60
C ASN A 268 8.79 -1.91 -25.31
N PRO A 269 9.53 -2.22 -24.22
CA PRO A 269 10.65 -1.40 -23.77
C PRO A 269 11.82 -1.42 -24.78
N PRO A 270 12.52 -0.28 -24.97
CA PRO A 270 13.76 -0.25 -25.73
C PRO A 270 14.88 -1.04 -25.03
N ASN A 271 15.95 -1.34 -25.76
CA ASN A 271 17.11 -2.10 -25.27
C ASN A 271 16.73 -3.51 -24.76
N HIS A 272 15.88 -4.20 -25.51
CA HIS A 272 15.42 -5.57 -25.23
C HIS A 272 15.50 -6.44 -26.48
N ARG A 273 15.47 -7.75 -26.26
CA ARG A 273 15.59 -8.81 -27.26
C ARG A 273 14.19 -9.38 -27.52
N TYR A 274 13.86 -9.56 -28.80
CA TYR A 274 12.51 -9.92 -29.24
C TYR A 274 12.52 -11.08 -30.23
N CYS A 275 11.51 -11.94 -30.11
CA CYS A 275 11.07 -12.89 -31.13
C CYS A 275 9.53 -12.93 -31.11
N SER A 276 8.91 -12.76 -32.28
CA SER A 276 7.47 -12.66 -32.46
C SER A 276 7.03 -13.54 -33.62
N GLU A 277 5.87 -14.17 -33.48
CA GLU A 277 5.20 -14.94 -34.52
C GLU A 277 3.68 -14.78 -34.36
N ASN A 278 2.94 -15.04 -35.43
CA ASN A 278 1.49 -14.85 -35.46
C ASN A 278 0.78 -15.84 -36.40
N ALA A 279 -0.54 -15.93 -36.28
CA ALA A 279 -1.41 -16.68 -37.18
C ALA A 279 -2.81 -16.08 -37.29
N TYR A 280 -3.38 -16.15 -38.49
CA TYR A 280 -4.82 -16.14 -38.72
C TYR A 280 -5.34 -17.56 -38.52
N LEU A 281 -6.19 -17.76 -37.50
CA LEU A 281 -6.81 -19.06 -37.23
C LEU A 281 -7.97 -19.31 -38.22
N ARG A 282 -8.51 -20.54 -38.28
CA ARG A 282 -9.75 -20.82 -39.03
C ARG A 282 -10.96 -20.34 -38.25
N ASN A 283 -12.00 -19.84 -38.92
CA ASN A 283 -13.21 -19.31 -38.27
C ASN A 283 -13.98 -20.40 -37.49
N GLU A 284 -13.71 -21.67 -37.79
CA GLU A 284 -14.31 -22.86 -37.19
C GLU A 284 -13.41 -23.49 -36.10
N ALA A 285 -12.29 -22.85 -35.75
CA ALA A 285 -11.38 -23.34 -34.73
C ALA A 285 -11.87 -23.02 -33.30
N ASP A 286 -11.67 -23.95 -32.37
CA ASP A 286 -11.80 -23.66 -30.93
C ASP A 286 -10.61 -22.81 -30.48
N VAL A 287 -10.75 -21.49 -30.63
CA VAL A 287 -9.69 -20.51 -30.31
C VAL A 287 -9.20 -20.65 -28.86
N ALA A 288 -10.08 -20.98 -27.92
CA ALA A 288 -9.70 -21.13 -26.52
C ALA A 288 -8.79 -22.34 -26.32
N SER A 289 -9.18 -23.53 -26.80
CA SER A 289 -8.33 -24.73 -26.70
C SER A 289 -7.07 -24.68 -27.58
N VAL A 290 -7.08 -23.95 -28.70
CA VAL A 290 -5.90 -23.79 -29.56
C VAL A 290 -4.87 -22.85 -28.94
N LEU A 291 -5.30 -21.84 -28.17
CA LEU A 291 -4.41 -20.81 -27.60
C LEU A 291 -4.12 -20.98 -26.09
N GLU A 292 -4.76 -21.92 -25.41
CA GLU A 292 -4.59 -22.17 -23.96
C GLU A 292 -3.11 -22.19 -23.53
N VAL A 293 -2.28 -22.99 -24.21
CA VAL A 293 -0.86 -23.14 -23.87
C VAL A 293 -0.08 -21.85 -24.12
N ALA A 294 -0.40 -21.12 -25.20
CA ALA A 294 0.24 -19.84 -25.52
C ALA A 294 -0.08 -18.78 -24.45
N PHE A 295 -1.33 -18.74 -23.98
CA PHE A 295 -1.76 -17.77 -22.98
C PHE A 295 -1.27 -18.10 -21.56
N THR A 296 -1.01 -19.37 -21.24
CA THR A 296 -0.71 -19.85 -19.86
C THR A 296 0.75 -20.21 -19.58
N THR A 297 1.65 -20.26 -20.57
CA THR A 297 3.03 -20.79 -20.39
C THR A 297 4.16 -19.83 -20.77
N LEU A 298 3.91 -18.51 -20.72
CA LEU A 298 4.81 -17.44 -21.18
C LEU A 298 6.29 -17.63 -20.71
N PRO A 299 7.30 -17.54 -21.61
CA PRO A 299 8.69 -17.98 -21.33
C PRO A 299 9.58 -16.94 -20.64
N SER A 300 9.05 -15.73 -20.38
CA SER A 300 9.67 -14.65 -19.62
C SER A 300 8.59 -13.77 -19.00
N LYS A 301 8.92 -13.00 -17.96
CA LYS A 301 7.98 -12.06 -17.30
C LYS A 301 7.58 -10.85 -18.16
N LYS A 302 8.21 -10.65 -19.32
CA LYS A 302 7.91 -9.56 -20.26
C LYS A 302 7.31 -10.05 -21.58
N ALA A 303 7.27 -11.37 -21.78
CA ALA A 303 6.52 -11.94 -22.89
C ALA A 303 5.02 -11.72 -22.71
N PHE A 304 4.30 -11.59 -23.82
CA PHE A 304 2.85 -11.55 -23.85
C PHE A 304 2.30 -12.29 -25.07
N SER A 305 1.13 -12.90 -24.90
CA SER A 305 0.34 -13.46 -26.00
C SER A 305 -0.93 -12.63 -26.15
N LEU A 306 -1.32 -12.35 -27.40
CA LEU A 306 -2.52 -11.58 -27.68
C LEU A 306 -3.41 -12.24 -28.74
N TYR A 307 -4.70 -11.97 -28.63
CA TYR A 307 -5.73 -12.39 -29.56
C TYR A 307 -6.62 -11.18 -29.88
N PHE A 308 -6.78 -10.92 -31.18
CA PHE A 308 -7.71 -9.93 -31.71
C PHE A 308 -8.90 -10.63 -32.37
N ALA A 309 -10.10 -10.28 -31.94
CA ALA A 309 -11.32 -10.68 -32.64
C ALA A 309 -11.49 -9.79 -33.87
N MET A 310 -11.22 -10.35 -35.06
CA MET A 310 -11.22 -9.64 -36.34
C MET A 310 -12.59 -9.64 -37.03
N ASN A 311 -13.63 -10.25 -36.46
CA ASN A 311 -15.01 -10.07 -36.94
C ASN A 311 -15.54 -8.65 -36.55
N PRO A 312 -16.25 -7.89 -37.40
CA PRO A 312 -16.64 -8.15 -38.79
C PRO A 312 -15.64 -7.62 -39.83
N THR A 313 -14.55 -7.00 -39.39
CA THR A 313 -13.37 -6.57 -40.19
C THR A 313 -12.99 -7.60 -41.28
N SER A 314 -12.86 -8.85 -40.89
CA SER A 314 -12.57 -10.05 -41.68
C SER A 314 -13.61 -10.43 -42.73
N ARG A 315 -14.79 -9.78 -42.70
CA ARG A 315 -15.93 -10.03 -43.59
C ARG A 315 -16.22 -8.85 -44.51
N ARG A 316 -15.43 -7.77 -44.44
CA ARG A 316 -15.44 -6.70 -45.45
C ARG A 316 -14.89 -7.23 -46.77
N ALA A 317 -15.53 -6.86 -47.87
CA ALA A 317 -14.86 -6.89 -49.17
C ALA A 317 -13.69 -5.91 -49.13
N LEU A 318 -12.49 -6.39 -49.43
CA LEU A 318 -11.30 -5.54 -49.55
C LEU A 318 -11.32 -4.80 -50.90
N PRO A 319 -10.79 -3.57 -50.97
CA PRO A 319 -10.32 -2.96 -52.21
C PRO A 319 -9.35 -3.88 -52.98
N ASP A 320 -9.13 -3.60 -54.27
CA ASP A 320 -8.08 -4.30 -55.02
C ASP A 320 -6.70 -3.90 -54.47
N MET A 321 -6.04 -4.84 -53.79
CA MET A 321 -4.69 -4.71 -53.22
C MET A 321 -4.03 -6.09 -53.08
N ALA A 322 -2.71 -6.12 -52.82
CA ALA A 322 -2.01 -7.35 -52.40
C ALA A 322 -2.64 -7.97 -51.12
N LEU A 323 -3.29 -7.12 -50.31
CA LEU A 323 -4.38 -7.41 -49.38
C LEU A 323 -5.25 -8.62 -49.74
N SER A 324 -5.02 -9.77 -49.10
CA SER A 324 -5.81 -11.00 -49.30
C SER A 324 -6.09 -11.90 -48.09
N MET A 325 -5.23 -11.97 -47.05
CA MET A 325 -5.52 -12.81 -45.87
C MET A 325 -6.56 -12.19 -44.93
N GLN A 326 -7.67 -12.89 -44.73
CA GLN A 326 -8.74 -12.55 -43.78
C GLN A 326 -9.15 -13.78 -42.94
N SER A 327 -9.44 -13.54 -41.66
CA SER A 327 -10.07 -14.48 -40.73
C SER A 327 -10.68 -13.69 -39.56
N ASP A 328 -11.74 -14.21 -38.93
CA ASP A 328 -12.34 -13.67 -37.71
C ASP A 328 -11.41 -13.71 -36.49
N HIS A 329 -10.30 -14.43 -36.58
CA HIS A 329 -9.41 -14.76 -35.47
C HIS A 329 -7.95 -14.48 -35.82
N TYR A 330 -7.37 -13.44 -35.24
CA TYR A 330 -5.94 -13.16 -35.33
C TYR A 330 -5.27 -13.38 -33.96
N PHE A 331 -4.14 -14.08 -33.96
CA PHE A 331 -3.35 -14.39 -32.79
C PHE A 331 -1.89 -14.00 -33.05
N ALA A 332 -1.24 -13.36 -32.09
CA ALA A 332 0.19 -13.10 -32.12
C ALA A 332 0.82 -13.28 -30.73
N LEU A 333 2.08 -13.66 -30.71
CA LEU A 333 2.88 -13.77 -29.49
C LEU A 333 4.14 -12.91 -29.62
N TYR A 334 4.55 -12.32 -28.51
CA TYR A 334 5.73 -11.47 -28.41
C TYR A 334 6.54 -11.95 -27.22
N THR A 335 7.65 -12.63 -27.48
CA THR A 335 8.61 -12.96 -26.43
C THR A 335 9.61 -11.82 -26.30
N VAL A 336 9.78 -11.31 -25.07
CA VAL A 336 10.60 -10.15 -24.75
C VAL A 336 11.52 -10.49 -23.58
N TRP A 337 12.83 -10.26 -23.72
CA TRP A 337 13.81 -10.59 -22.68
C TRP A 337 15.08 -9.73 -22.77
N GLU A 338 15.90 -9.74 -21.72
CA GLU A 338 17.08 -8.88 -21.60
C GLU A 338 18.39 -9.56 -22.02
N ASP A 339 18.65 -10.78 -21.54
CA ASP A 339 19.96 -11.43 -21.66
C ASP A 339 20.04 -12.36 -22.88
N ALA A 340 21.12 -12.29 -23.66
CA ALA A 340 21.33 -13.16 -24.82
C ALA A 340 21.39 -14.67 -24.45
N ALA A 341 21.64 -15.01 -23.18
CA ALA A 341 21.53 -16.38 -22.68
C ALA A 341 20.11 -16.96 -22.78
N ASP A 342 19.07 -16.11 -22.80
CA ASP A 342 17.67 -16.53 -22.86
C ASP A 342 17.13 -16.67 -24.31
N ASP A 343 17.93 -16.31 -25.33
CA ASP A 343 17.55 -16.38 -26.75
C ASP A 343 17.02 -17.76 -27.13
N GLU A 344 17.71 -18.83 -26.72
CA GLU A 344 17.35 -20.21 -27.05
C GLU A 344 16.07 -20.65 -26.33
N ARG A 345 15.81 -20.20 -25.09
CA ARG A 345 14.58 -20.53 -24.36
C ARG A 345 13.37 -19.86 -25.01
N CYS A 346 13.48 -18.56 -25.28
CA CYS A 346 12.38 -17.78 -25.81
C CYS A 346 12.04 -18.19 -27.24
N THR A 347 13.04 -18.31 -28.13
CA THR A 347 12.81 -18.75 -29.53
C THR A 347 12.32 -20.19 -29.64
N ARG A 348 12.78 -21.11 -28.78
CA ARG A 348 12.24 -22.48 -28.72
C ARG A 348 10.77 -22.49 -28.33
N TRP A 349 10.37 -21.73 -27.30
CA TRP A 349 8.97 -21.64 -26.89
C TRP A 349 8.08 -21.11 -28.04
N VAL A 350 8.51 -20.04 -28.72
CA VAL A 350 7.81 -19.53 -29.94
C VAL A 350 7.58 -20.66 -30.94
N HIS A 351 8.63 -21.40 -31.29
CA HIS A 351 8.57 -22.48 -32.27
C HIS A 351 7.66 -23.64 -31.80
N ASP A 352 7.76 -24.05 -30.53
CA ASP A 352 6.97 -25.14 -29.97
C ASP A 352 5.47 -24.82 -29.93
N ILE A 353 5.09 -23.57 -29.58
CA ILE A 353 3.70 -23.10 -29.65
C ILE A 353 3.20 -23.08 -31.11
N MET A 354 3.97 -22.44 -32.01
CA MET A 354 3.50 -22.21 -33.38
C MET A 354 3.35 -23.49 -34.20
N ARG A 355 4.14 -24.54 -33.94
CA ARG A 355 3.99 -25.88 -34.55
C ARG A 355 2.59 -26.48 -34.34
N ASP A 356 1.96 -26.17 -33.21
CA ASP A 356 0.69 -26.76 -32.83
C ASP A 356 -0.48 -25.82 -33.21
N VAL A 357 -0.31 -24.50 -33.08
CA VAL A 357 -1.24 -23.46 -33.56
C VAL A 357 -1.40 -23.47 -35.09
N GLU A 358 -0.32 -23.65 -35.86
CA GLU A 358 -0.31 -23.57 -37.33
C GLU A 358 -1.27 -24.56 -38.00
N ARG A 359 -1.53 -25.72 -37.36
CA ARG A 359 -2.49 -26.75 -37.81
C ARG A 359 -3.92 -26.21 -37.90
N HIS A 360 -4.22 -25.19 -37.10
CA HIS A 360 -5.51 -24.52 -37.03
C HIS A 360 -5.53 -23.17 -37.78
N SER A 361 -4.43 -22.81 -38.47
CA SER A 361 -4.32 -21.56 -39.22
C SER A 361 -4.75 -21.65 -40.69
N VAL A 362 -4.88 -20.47 -41.31
CA VAL A 362 -4.97 -20.26 -42.77
C VAL A 362 -3.77 -19.51 -43.35
N GLY A 363 -3.01 -18.80 -42.50
CA GLY A 363 -1.86 -17.97 -42.87
C GLY A 363 -1.43 -17.08 -41.70
N SER A 364 -0.64 -16.05 -41.98
CA SER A 364 -0.07 -15.10 -41.01
C SER A 364 -0.02 -13.67 -41.56
N TYR A 365 0.07 -12.68 -40.67
CA TYR A 365 0.40 -11.29 -40.98
C TYR A 365 1.91 -11.11 -41.16
N LEU A 366 2.32 -10.33 -42.16
CA LEU A 366 3.74 -10.10 -42.47
C LEU A 366 4.45 -9.16 -41.46
N GLY A 367 3.71 -8.28 -40.76
CA GLY A 367 4.31 -7.29 -39.85
C GLY A 367 4.80 -7.86 -38.51
N ASP A 368 4.07 -8.82 -37.94
CA ASP A 368 4.29 -9.33 -36.57
C ASP A 368 4.98 -10.71 -36.54
N ALA A 369 5.91 -11.00 -37.45
CA ALA A 369 6.61 -12.28 -37.44
C ALA A 369 8.06 -12.22 -37.93
N ASP A 370 8.84 -13.21 -37.52
CA ASP A 370 10.30 -13.23 -37.60
C ASP A 370 10.81 -13.84 -38.91
N PHE A 371 10.18 -14.91 -39.39
CA PHE A 371 10.46 -15.60 -40.67
C PHE A 371 11.89 -16.10 -40.89
N GLN A 372 12.79 -15.97 -39.90
CA GLN A 372 14.16 -16.46 -39.98
C GLN A 372 14.24 -18.00 -40.00
N GLN A 373 13.18 -18.69 -39.57
CA GLN A 373 13.10 -20.14 -39.49
C GLN A 373 11.75 -20.70 -39.97
N ARG A 374 10.63 -20.13 -39.52
CA ARG A 374 9.28 -20.53 -39.96
C ARG A 374 8.98 -20.02 -41.37
N ARG A 375 8.46 -20.90 -42.23
CA ARG A 375 7.84 -20.55 -43.52
C ARG A 375 6.33 -20.77 -43.40
N THR A 376 5.53 -19.81 -43.85
CA THR A 376 4.06 -19.90 -43.82
C THR A 376 3.44 -19.00 -44.92
N LYS A 377 2.12 -18.91 -44.98
CA LYS A 377 1.37 -18.22 -46.06
C LYS A 377 0.93 -16.81 -45.62
N PHE A 378 1.17 -15.79 -46.46
CA PHE A 378 0.86 -14.36 -46.15
C PHE A 378 -0.19 -13.73 -47.06
N TRP A 379 -0.52 -14.38 -48.18
CA TRP A 379 -1.44 -13.92 -49.21
C TRP A 379 -2.37 -15.07 -49.63
N SER A 380 -3.44 -14.79 -50.38
CA SER A 380 -4.23 -15.84 -51.06
C SER A 380 -3.39 -16.56 -52.13
N GLU A 381 -3.95 -17.59 -52.79
CA GLU A 381 -3.32 -18.09 -54.02
C GLU A 381 -3.35 -16.99 -55.11
N GLU A 382 -4.52 -16.47 -55.48
CA GLU A 382 -4.70 -15.44 -56.52
C GLU A 382 -3.83 -14.18 -56.34
N ASN A 383 -3.81 -13.56 -55.15
CA ASN A 383 -3.00 -12.37 -54.91
C ASN A 383 -1.52 -12.71 -54.72
N GLY A 384 -1.19 -13.95 -54.31
CA GLY A 384 0.19 -14.45 -54.26
C GLY A 384 0.76 -14.72 -55.65
N GLU A 385 -0.06 -15.25 -56.55
CA GLU A 385 0.23 -15.44 -57.98
C GLU A 385 0.37 -14.08 -58.67
N ARG A 386 -0.53 -13.11 -58.46
CA ARG A 386 -0.40 -11.75 -59.00
C ARG A 386 0.80 -10.97 -58.43
N LEU A 387 1.16 -11.19 -57.15
CA LEU A 387 2.42 -10.66 -56.59
C LEU A 387 3.64 -11.34 -57.23
N GLY A 388 3.51 -12.63 -57.55
CA GLY A 388 4.42 -13.40 -58.41
C GLY A 388 4.58 -12.73 -59.77
N GLU A 389 3.52 -12.55 -60.57
CA GLU A 389 3.55 -11.90 -61.89
C GLU A 389 4.16 -10.48 -61.88
N ILE A 390 4.09 -9.76 -60.75
CA ILE A 390 4.72 -8.44 -60.54
C ILE A 390 6.24 -8.55 -60.24
N GLN A 391 6.71 -9.69 -59.73
CA GLN A 391 8.12 -9.99 -59.46
C GLN A 391 8.78 -10.95 -60.47
N ASP A 392 8.00 -11.73 -61.22
CA ASP A 392 8.48 -12.94 -61.86
C ASP A 392 9.24 -12.68 -63.15
N ASP A 393 10.41 -13.30 -63.15
CA ASP A 393 11.35 -13.40 -64.24
C ASP A 393 10.84 -14.29 -65.38
N TYR A 394 11.49 -14.26 -66.54
CA TYR A 394 11.08 -15.09 -67.69
C TYR A 394 11.37 -16.59 -67.50
N GLY A 395 12.22 -16.97 -66.54
CA GLY A 395 12.71 -18.34 -66.31
C GLY A 395 11.65 -19.46 -66.31
N PRO A 396 10.58 -19.39 -65.49
CA PRO A 396 9.54 -20.43 -65.45
C PRO A 396 8.79 -20.62 -66.78
N THR A 397 8.77 -19.57 -67.62
CA THR A 397 8.14 -19.60 -68.94
C THR A 397 9.10 -20.16 -69.99
N LEU A 398 10.42 -19.88 -69.88
CA LEU A 398 11.45 -20.53 -70.70
C LEU A 398 11.48 -22.05 -70.49
N ASP A 399 11.44 -22.53 -69.24
CA ASP A 399 11.44 -23.98 -68.95
C ASP A 399 10.24 -24.70 -69.58
N GLN A 400 9.05 -24.08 -69.56
CA GLN A 400 7.83 -24.62 -70.20
C GLN A 400 7.83 -24.51 -71.73
N MET A 401 8.65 -23.62 -72.29
CA MET A 401 8.90 -23.52 -73.72
C MET A 401 9.93 -24.56 -74.20
N ILE A 402 11.01 -24.74 -73.45
CA ILE A 402 12.08 -25.72 -73.73
C ILE A 402 11.58 -27.16 -73.53
N SER A 403 10.64 -27.39 -72.60
CA SER A 403 9.98 -28.68 -72.39
C SER A 403 8.95 -29.06 -73.47
N SER A 404 8.70 -28.20 -74.47
CA SER A 404 7.73 -28.48 -75.54
C SER A 404 8.29 -29.44 -76.60
N SER A 405 7.46 -30.38 -77.05
CA SER A 405 7.90 -31.50 -77.90
C SER A 405 7.74 -31.29 -79.41
N SER A 406 7.51 -30.05 -79.87
CA SER A 406 7.43 -29.73 -81.30
C SER A 406 7.84 -28.28 -81.62
N GLU A 407 8.53 -28.07 -82.74
CA GLU A 407 9.06 -26.76 -83.18
C GLU A 407 7.97 -25.69 -83.35
N LEU A 408 6.74 -26.07 -83.70
CA LEU A 408 5.62 -25.14 -83.88
C LEU A 408 5.16 -24.56 -82.53
N ASP A 409 5.04 -25.39 -81.51
CA ASP A 409 4.64 -24.98 -80.15
C ASP A 409 5.70 -24.07 -79.50
N PHE A 410 6.99 -24.33 -79.80
CA PHE A 410 8.11 -23.48 -79.43
C PHE A 410 8.05 -22.09 -80.12
N ILE A 411 7.78 -22.04 -81.43
CA ILE A 411 7.74 -20.79 -82.20
C ILE A 411 6.53 -19.92 -81.81
N ASP A 412 5.34 -20.48 -81.63
CA ASP A 412 4.17 -19.69 -81.23
C ASP A 412 4.29 -19.14 -79.79
N LYS A 413 4.94 -19.87 -78.88
CA LYS A 413 5.32 -19.37 -77.54
C LYS A 413 6.36 -18.26 -77.63
N LEU A 414 7.44 -18.45 -78.39
CA LEU A 414 8.47 -17.43 -78.63
C LEU A 414 7.88 -16.13 -79.22
N ILE A 415 7.00 -16.24 -80.21
CA ILE A 415 6.31 -15.09 -80.81
C ILE A 415 5.44 -14.36 -79.79
N THR A 416 4.80 -15.09 -78.87
CA THR A 416 3.96 -14.51 -77.81
C THR A 416 4.81 -13.76 -76.77
N ILE A 417 5.90 -14.38 -76.30
CA ILE A 417 6.85 -13.76 -75.33
C ILE A 417 7.53 -12.54 -75.94
N LEU A 418 8.00 -12.62 -77.19
CA LEU A 418 8.59 -11.47 -77.90
C LEU A 418 7.60 -10.34 -78.13
N LYS A 419 6.31 -10.66 -78.34
CA LYS A 419 5.25 -9.65 -78.40
C LYS A 419 5.14 -8.93 -77.05
N ASP A 420 4.95 -9.69 -75.99
CA ASP A 420 4.70 -9.16 -74.65
C ASP A 420 5.86 -8.28 -74.17
N ALA A 421 7.10 -8.79 -74.27
CA ALA A 421 8.33 -8.05 -73.97
C ALA A 421 8.49 -6.76 -74.81
N SER A 422 7.96 -6.73 -76.04
CA SER A 422 7.97 -5.52 -76.89
C SER A 422 6.91 -4.48 -76.49
N THR A 423 5.75 -4.91 -75.97
CA THR A 423 4.71 -4.01 -75.44
C THR A 423 5.02 -3.51 -74.03
N THR A 424 5.75 -4.26 -73.22
CA THR A 424 6.10 -3.91 -71.83
C THR A 424 7.48 -3.25 -71.69
N LEU A 425 8.20 -3.01 -72.78
CA LEU A 425 9.58 -2.47 -72.82
C LEU A 425 10.66 -3.34 -72.11
N ARG A 426 10.33 -4.59 -71.73
CA ARG A 426 11.21 -5.50 -70.97
C ARG A 426 12.31 -6.22 -71.79
N VAL A 427 12.55 -5.79 -73.02
CA VAL A 427 13.49 -6.42 -73.99
C VAL A 427 14.91 -6.69 -73.44
N PRO A 428 15.55 -5.81 -72.64
CA PRO A 428 16.92 -6.08 -72.15
C PRO A 428 17.01 -7.28 -71.20
N LEU A 429 15.97 -7.52 -70.40
CA LEU A 429 15.96 -8.61 -69.40
C LEU A 429 15.92 -9.99 -70.08
N LEU A 430 15.07 -10.11 -71.10
CA LEU A 430 14.93 -11.33 -71.92
C LEU A 430 16.23 -11.70 -72.66
N ILE A 431 17.09 -10.72 -72.98
CA ILE A 431 18.39 -10.97 -73.60
C ILE A 431 19.37 -11.56 -72.58
N GLN A 432 19.42 -11.03 -71.35
CA GLN A 432 20.31 -11.55 -70.31
C GLN A 432 20.03 -13.01 -69.97
N GLU A 433 18.75 -13.37 -69.74
CA GLU A 433 18.34 -14.76 -69.47
C GLU A 433 18.68 -15.73 -70.62
N LEU A 434 18.60 -15.26 -71.87
CA LEU A 434 18.97 -16.05 -73.05
C LEU A 434 20.49 -16.23 -73.19
N ASP A 435 21.29 -15.23 -72.81
CA ASP A 435 22.75 -15.31 -72.81
C ASP A 435 23.25 -16.25 -71.68
N GLU A 436 22.70 -16.15 -70.47
CA GLU A 436 23.05 -17.06 -69.35
C GLU A 436 22.64 -18.53 -69.64
N TYR A 437 21.51 -18.75 -70.33
CA TYR A 437 21.14 -20.08 -70.85
C TYR A 437 22.11 -20.59 -71.94
N ALA A 438 22.62 -19.71 -72.80
CA ALA A 438 23.56 -20.07 -73.86
C ALA A 438 24.91 -20.55 -73.31
N GLU A 439 25.50 -19.85 -72.34
CA GLU A 439 26.75 -20.27 -71.68
C GLU A 439 26.59 -21.61 -70.94
N SER A 440 25.42 -21.83 -70.32
CA SER A 440 25.05 -23.10 -69.69
C SER A 440 24.98 -24.26 -70.72
N ARG A 441 24.40 -24.00 -71.90
CA ARG A 441 24.29 -25.00 -72.98
C ARG A 441 25.61 -25.30 -73.69
N GLU A 442 26.49 -24.32 -73.90
CA GLU A 442 27.86 -24.62 -74.39
C GLU A 442 28.62 -25.51 -73.40
N SER A 443 28.47 -25.25 -72.09
CA SER A 443 29.07 -26.07 -71.03
C SER A 443 28.60 -27.53 -71.02
N GLU A 444 27.31 -27.80 -71.32
CA GLU A 444 26.82 -29.18 -71.49
C GLU A 444 27.29 -29.81 -72.82
N ILE A 445 27.40 -29.04 -73.91
CA ILE A 445 27.82 -29.55 -75.22
C ILE A 445 29.30 -29.97 -75.20
N GLU A 446 30.18 -29.21 -74.55
CA GLU A 446 31.58 -29.61 -74.35
C GLU A 446 31.70 -30.91 -73.53
N ALA A 447 30.80 -31.13 -72.56
CA ALA A 447 30.79 -32.35 -71.74
C ALA A 447 30.30 -33.60 -72.50
N ILE A 448 29.56 -33.43 -73.61
CA ILE A 448 28.96 -34.54 -74.38
C ILE A 448 29.81 -34.92 -75.61
N SER A 449 30.68 -34.04 -76.11
CA SER A 449 31.35 -34.19 -77.41
C SER A 449 32.54 -35.16 -77.49
N LEU A 450 32.69 -36.10 -76.54
CA LEU A 450 33.97 -36.79 -76.30
C LEU A 450 33.87 -38.25 -75.80
N PRO A 451 32.94 -39.08 -76.34
CA PRO A 451 33.43 -40.14 -77.23
C PRO A 451 32.44 -40.60 -78.35
N GLU A 452 32.89 -41.58 -79.15
CA GLU A 452 32.11 -42.44 -80.08
C GLU A 452 31.49 -41.80 -81.35
N GLN A 453 32.27 -41.74 -82.45
CA GLN A 453 31.97 -42.44 -83.73
C GLN A 453 32.96 -42.12 -84.88
N GLN A 454 34.20 -42.65 -84.81
CA GLN A 454 35.13 -42.65 -85.97
C GLN A 454 35.89 -43.99 -86.15
N GLY A 455 35.58 -45.02 -85.34
CA GLY A 455 36.45 -46.19 -85.15
C GLY A 455 36.24 -47.40 -86.06
N LEU A 456 35.55 -47.28 -87.21
CA LEU A 456 35.07 -48.45 -87.98
C LEU A 456 35.40 -48.45 -89.49
N LEU A 457 36.16 -47.47 -90.00
CA LEU A 457 36.57 -47.41 -91.41
C LEU A 457 38.09 -47.58 -91.62
N ASP A 458 38.92 -47.09 -90.69
CA ASP A 458 40.39 -47.16 -90.81
C ASP A 458 40.97 -48.56 -90.51
N SER A 459 40.15 -49.46 -89.95
CA SER A 459 40.56 -50.80 -89.47
C SER A 459 41.04 -51.76 -90.58
N VAL A 460 40.91 -51.39 -91.86
CA VAL A 460 41.24 -52.24 -93.01
C VAL A 460 42.66 -51.99 -93.54
N GLU A 461 43.22 -50.78 -93.44
CA GLU A 461 44.59 -50.49 -93.92
C GLU A 461 45.69 -50.85 -92.91
N GLN A 462 45.42 -50.79 -91.59
CA GLN A 462 46.45 -51.02 -90.58
C GLN A 462 47.04 -52.44 -90.57
N LEU A 463 46.35 -53.43 -91.14
CA LEU A 463 46.77 -54.84 -91.13
C LEU A 463 48.10 -55.14 -91.84
N GLN A 464 48.67 -54.20 -92.60
CA GLN A 464 50.02 -54.32 -93.18
C GLN A 464 51.15 -53.71 -92.31
N LYS A 465 50.87 -52.84 -91.34
CA LYS A 465 51.90 -52.25 -90.46
C LYS A 465 52.32 -53.14 -89.28
N ILE A 466 51.43 -54.03 -88.85
CA ILE A 466 51.54 -54.81 -87.61
C ILE A 466 52.81 -55.69 -87.54
N GLN A 467 53.47 -56.00 -88.66
CA GLN A 467 54.70 -56.81 -88.66
C GLN A 467 55.97 -56.07 -88.19
N GLU A 468 56.04 -54.74 -88.26
CA GLU A 468 57.21 -53.99 -87.76
C GLU A 468 57.06 -53.61 -86.27
N GLU A 469 55.84 -53.28 -85.83
CA GLU A 469 55.57 -52.76 -84.47
C GLU A 469 55.75 -53.81 -83.34
N ILE A 470 55.68 -55.10 -83.66
CA ILE A 470 55.91 -56.20 -82.70
C ILE A 470 57.35 -56.17 -82.14
N ALA A 471 58.32 -55.70 -82.92
CA ALA A 471 59.73 -55.60 -82.51
C ALA A 471 59.99 -54.42 -81.56
N THR A 472 59.23 -53.33 -81.67
CA THR A 472 59.25 -52.21 -80.71
C THR A 472 58.55 -52.58 -79.40
N LEU A 473 57.35 -53.18 -79.49
CA LEU A 473 56.50 -53.47 -78.33
C LEU A 473 57.22 -54.29 -77.23
N SER A 474 58.06 -55.25 -77.63
CA SER A 474 58.82 -56.10 -76.69
C SER A 474 59.91 -55.37 -75.91
N ARG A 475 60.42 -54.23 -76.41
CA ARG A 475 61.36 -53.35 -75.71
C ARG A 475 60.61 -52.42 -74.76
N ASP A 476 59.52 -51.84 -75.24
CA ASP A 476 58.74 -50.85 -74.48
C ASP A 476 58.05 -51.50 -73.26
N ILE A 477 57.61 -52.76 -73.37
CA ILE A 477 57.13 -53.58 -72.23
C ILE A 477 58.20 -53.73 -71.13
N LEU A 478 59.48 -53.81 -71.48
CA LEU A 478 60.57 -53.99 -70.51
C LEU A 478 60.83 -52.69 -69.72
N GLU A 479 60.83 -51.54 -70.41
CA GLU A 479 60.98 -50.23 -69.77
C GLU A 479 59.74 -49.86 -68.92
N ILE A 480 58.53 -50.18 -69.41
CA ILE A 480 57.28 -50.00 -68.64
C ILE A 480 57.30 -50.85 -67.37
N SER A 481 57.77 -52.10 -67.42
CA SER A 481 57.88 -52.97 -66.24
C SER A 481 58.82 -52.37 -65.17
N GLN A 482 60.01 -51.89 -65.56
CA GLN A 482 60.93 -51.23 -64.63
C GLN A 482 60.39 -49.89 -64.11
N SER A 483 59.71 -49.12 -64.96
CA SER A 483 59.05 -47.85 -64.59
C SER A 483 57.96 -48.07 -63.54
N ILE A 484 57.08 -49.06 -63.74
CA ILE A 484 56.05 -49.49 -62.79
C ILE A 484 56.68 -49.93 -61.47
N GLN A 485 57.74 -50.73 -61.50
CA GLN A 485 58.38 -51.24 -60.29
C GLN A 485 58.97 -50.09 -59.44
N SER A 486 59.72 -49.16 -60.05
CA SER A 486 60.23 -47.98 -59.33
C SER A 486 59.12 -47.02 -58.86
N SER A 487 58.00 -46.97 -59.58
CA SER A 487 56.83 -46.16 -59.20
C SER A 487 56.07 -46.77 -58.03
N THR A 488 56.03 -48.11 -57.95
CA THR A 488 55.41 -48.86 -56.85
C THR A 488 56.19 -48.68 -55.55
N GLU A 489 57.53 -48.70 -55.59
CA GLU A 489 58.38 -48.42 -54.42
C GLU A 489 58.19 -46.97 -53.91
N LYS A 490 58.18 -45.99 -54.83
CA LYS A 490 57.90 -44.58 -54.50
C LYS A 490 56.48 -44.36 -53.97
N ALA A 491 55.51 -45.16 -54.43
CA ALA A 491 54.14 -45.14 -53.90
C ALA A 491 54.10 -45.72 -52.48
N ALA A 492 54.81 -46.82 -52.20
CA ALA A 492 54.92 -47.41 -50.87
C ALA A 492 55.59 -46.44 -49.87
N GLU A 493 56.69 -45.76 -50.24
CA GLU A 493 57.30 -44.69 -49.42
C GLU A 493 56.30 -43.57 -49.12
N LYS A 494 55.57 -43.08 -50.12
CA LYS A 494 54.54 -42.04 -49.94
C LYS A 494 53.42 -42.52 -49.01
N MET A 495 52.99 -43.78 -49.14
CA MET A 495 51.93 -44.37 -48.33
C MET A 495 52.36 -44.53 -46.87
N GLN A 496 53.60 -44.95 -46.60
CA GLN A 496 54.16 -44.97 -45.24
C GLN A 496 54.22 -43.55 -44.63
N ARG A 497 54.76 -42.57 -45.36
CA ARG A 497 54.77 -41.17 -44.89
C ARG A 497 53.36 -40.63 -44.64
N LEU A 498 52.36 -41.07 -45.40
CA LEU A 498 50.96 -40.68 -45.21
C LEU A 498 50.35 -41.32 -43.94
N VAL A 499 50.76 -42.54 -43.56
CA VAL A 499 50.45 -43.14 -42.26
C VAL A 499 51.10 -42.33 -41.13
N ASP A 500 52.38 -41.99 -41.24
CA ASP A 500 53.09 -41.20 -40.21
C ASP A 500 52.45 -39.81 -40.03
N VAL A 501 52.12 -39.13 -41.13
CA VAL A 501 51.36 -37.87 -41.13
C VAL A 501 49.95 -38.03 -40.55
N SER A 502 49.28 -39.18 -40.74
CA SER A 502 47.98 -39.45 -40.11
C SER A 502 48.11 -39.55 -38.59
N GLY A 503 49.20 -40.14 -38.07
CA GLY A 503 49.51 -40.20 -36.65
C GLY A 503 49.76 -38.82 -36.05
N VAL A 504 50.54 -37.97 -36.74
CA VAL A 504 50.74 -36.56 -36.34
C VAL A 504 49.40 -35.82 -36.35
N ARG A 505 48.61 -35.91 -37.43
CA ARG A 505 47.32 -35.23 -37.57
C ARG A 505 46.32 -35.65 -36.49
N ARG A 506 46.33 -36.92 -36.08
CA ARG A 506 45.57 -37.41 -34.93
C ARG A 506 46.03 -36.75 -33.63
N ASN A 507 47.33 -36.78 -33.33
CA ASN A 507 47.87 -36.18 -32.11
C ASN A 507 47.58 -34.66 -32.03
N THR A 508 47.66 -33.94 -33.16
CA THR A 508 47.28 -32.52 -33.25
C THR A 508 45.79 -32.31 -33.00
N ARG A 509 44.91 -33.17 -33.53
CA ARG A 509 43.46 -33.11 -33.28
C ARG A 509 43.13 -33.39 -31.81
N ASP A 510 43.71 -34.44 -31.24
CA ASP A 510 43.49 -34.83 -29.84
C ASP A 510 44.00 -33.73 -28.87
N ALA A 511 45.14 -33.10 -29.17
CA ALA A 511 45.64 -31.93 -28.44
C ALA A 511 44.76 -30.68 -28.61
N SER A 512 44.25 -30.41 -29.82
CA SER A 512 43.33 -29.29 -30.09
C SER A 512 42.01 -29.44 -29.33
N ASN A 513 41.46 -30.66 -29.27
CA ASN A 513 40.28 -30.98 -28.47
C ASN A 513 40.53 -30.73 -26.97
N ALA A 514 41.67 -31.19 -26.44
CA ALA A 514 42.03 -30.98 -25.03
C ALA A 514 42.26 -29.50 -24.67
N LEU A 515 42.81 -28.70 -25.59
CA LEU A 515 42.93 -27.25 -25.41
C LEU A 515 41.57 -26.54 -25.43
N ARG A 516 40.63 -26.99 -26.28
CA ARG A 516 39.26 -26.46 -26.32
C ARG A 516 38.51 -26.73 -25.00
N GLY A 517 38.52 -27.97 -24.50
CA GLY A 517 37.91 -28.29 -23.20
C GLY A 517 38.54 -27.53 -22.02
N SER A 518 39.86 -27.29 -22.09
CA SER A 518 40.56 -26.46 -21.09
C SER A 518 40.10 -24.99 -21.12
N LEU A 519 39.82 -24.45 -22.32
CA LEU A 519 39.28 -23.10 -22.49
C LEU A 519 37.84 -22.99 -22.00
N GLU A 520 36.99 -23.98 -22.27
CA GLU A 520 35.59 -24.03 -21.82
C GLU A 520 35.51 -23.96 -20.28
N ILE A 521 36.32 -24.75 -19.57
CA ILE A 521 36.43 -24.70 -18.10
C ILE A 521 36.88 -23.31 -17.61
N LEU A 522 37.83 -22.65 -18.30
CA LEU A 522 38.32 -21.32 -17.94
C LEU A 522 37.29 -20.21 -18.20
N TYR A 523 36.53 -20.29 -19.29
CA TYR A 523 35.44 -19.35 -19.56
C TYR A 523 34.33 -19.46 -18.53
N ALA A 524 33.89 -20.68 -18.19
CA ALA A 524 32.88 -20.90 -17.15
C ALA A 524 33.36 -20.41 -15.78
N ALA A 525 34.63 -20.63 -15.42
CA ALA A 525 35.21 -20.14 -14.17
C ALA A 525 35.29 -18.61 -14.11
N ASN A 526 35.68 -17.95 -15.21
CA ASN A 526 35.72 -16.49 -15.31
C ASN A 526 34.31 -15.86 -15.29
N TYR A 527 33.32 -16.52 -15.91
CA TYR A 527 31.92 -16.08 -15.87
C TYR A 527 31.35 -16.15 -14.45
N ALA A 528 31.59 -17.26 -13.73
CA ALA A 528 31.24 -17.37 -12.32
C ALA A 528 31.91 -16.29 -11.47
N TYR A 529 33.18 -15.93 -11.74
CA TYR A 529 33.89 -14.86 -11.03
C TYR A 529 33.29 -13.47 -11.29
N ASP A 530 32.97 -13.15 -12.55
CA ASP A 530 32.33 -11.88 -12.96
C ASP A 530 30.94 -11.70 -12.33
N LEU A 531 30.16 -12.78 -12.21
CA LEU A 531 28.87 -12.77 -11.52
C LEU A 531 28.98 -12.38 -10.03
N ILE A 532 30.05 -12.81 -9.34
CA ILE A 532 30.28 -12.50 -7.93
C ILE A 532 30.77 -11.05 -7.74
N HIS A 533 31.75 -10.62 -8.55
CA HIS A 533 32.48 -9.37 -8.31
C HIS A 533 31.92 -8.16 -9.07
N SER A 534 31.56 -8.32 -10.35
CA SER A 534 31.11 -7.20 -11.20
C SER A 534 29.60 -7.00 -11.14
N LYS A 535 28.83 -8.09 -11.11
CA LYS A 535 27.37 -8.08 -11.30
C LYS A 535 26.56 -8.29 -10.01
N LYS A 536 27.19 -8.68 -8.90
CA LYS A 536 26.56 -9.04 -7.62
C LYS A 536 25.41 -10.07 -7.71
N LYS A 537 25.32 -10.87 -8.78
CA LYS A 537 24.24 -11.85 -8.97
C LYS A 537 24.59 -13.16 -8.26
N TYR A 538 24.55 -13.14 -6.92
CA TYR A 538 25.03 -14.22 -6.06
C TYR A 538 24.35 -15.58 -6.31
N LEU A 539 23.05 -15.59 -6.57
CA LEU A 539 22.30 -16.80 -6.91
C LEU A 539 22.73 -17.40 -8.27
N ALA A 540 22.91 -16.55 -9.28
CA ALA A 540 23.41 -16.97 -10.59
C ALA A 540 24.87 -17.47 -10.50
N ALA A 541 25.69 -16.87 -9.63
CA ALA A 541 27.05 -17.32 -9.37
C ALA A 541 27.08 -18.72 -8.72
N LEU A 542 26.24 -19.00 -7.72
CA LEU A 542 26.13 -20.34 -7.13
C LEU A 542 25.69 -21.37 -8.17
N LYS A 543 24.65 -21.07 -8.96
CA LYS A 543 24.20 -21.96 -10.02
C LYS A 543 25.32 -22.21 -11.04
N SER A 544 26.00 -21.17 -11.52
CA SER A 544 27.12 -21.30 -12.47
C SER A 544 28.29 -22.11 -11.90
N LEU A 545 28.53 -22.07 -10.58
CA LEU A 545 29.54 -22.92 -9.92
C LEU A 545 29.08 -24.39 -9.82
N GLU A 546 27.79 -24.64 -9.60
CA GLU A 546 27.22 -25.99 -9.63
C GLU A 546 27.21 -26.60 -11.04
N ASP A 547 26.83 -25.83 -12.06
CA ASP A 547 26.82 -26.26 -13.45
C ASP A 547 28.26 -26.56 -13.92
N LEU A 548 29.22 -25.69 -13.58
CA LEU A 548 30.65 -25.92 -13.78
C LEU A 548 31.14 -27.21 -13.08
N GLN A 549 30.66 -27.48 -11.86
CA GLN A 549 31.01 -28.71 -11.15
C GLN A 549 30.40 -29.97 -11.79
N LYS A 550 29.12 -29.93 -12.14
CA LYS A 550 28.35 -31.08 -12.65
C LYS A 550 28.68 -31.41 -14.09
N GLU A 551 28.62 -30.43 -14.99
CA GLU A 551 28.73 -30.64 -16.43
C GLU A 551 30.19 -30.60 -16.91
N HIS A 552 30.98 -29.63 -16.43
CA HIS A 552 32.33 -29.43 -16.95
C HIS A 552 33.42 -30.18 -16.17
N LEU A 553 33.40 -30.21 -14.82
CA LEU A 553 34.48 -30.84 -14.04
C LEU A 553 34.37 -32.36 -13.92
N ILE A 554 33.19 -32.91 -13.61
CA ILE A 554 33.03 -34.37 -13.37
C ILE A 554 33.44 -35.23 -14.58
N PRO A 555 33.02 -34.95 -15.83
CA PRO A 555 33.50 -35.71 -17.00
C PRO A 555 35.00 -35.49 -17.27
N SER A 556 35.48 -34.28 -17.05
CA SER A 556 36.88 -33.89 -17.32
C SER A 556 37.90 -34.62 -16.43
N ILE A 557 37.53 -34.95 -15.20
CA ILE A 557 38.38 -35.69 -14.25
C ILE A 557 38.53 -37.18 -14.64
N GLN A 558 37.59 -37.72 -15.41
CA GLN A 558 37.61 -39.11 -15.92
C GLN A 558 38.42 -39.26 -17.24
N SER A 559 38.79 -38.16 -17.88
CA SER A 559 39.58 -38.16 -19.11
C SER A 559 41.05 -38.54 -18.88
N LYS A 560 41.66 -39.28 -19.81
CA LYS A 560 43.05 -39.78 -19.70
C LYS A 560 44.15 -38.74 -19.93
N TYR A 561 43.83 -37.48 -20.20
CA TYR A 561 44.82 -36.44 -20.49
C TYR A 561 45.25 -35.65 -19.25
N GLY A 562 46.47 -35.94 -18.76
CA GLY A 562 47.00 -35.40 -17.50
C GLY A 562 46.94 -33.88 -17.29
N PRO A 563 47.24 -33.01 -18.28
CA PRO A 563 47.15 -31.55 -18.09
C PRO A 563 45.73 -31.06 -17.81
N HIS A 564 44.75 -31.66 -18.49
CA HIS A 564 43.32 -31.37 -18.34
C HIS A 564 42.83 -31.71 -16.92
N GLN A 565 43.27 -32.88 -16.42
CA GLN A 565 42.97 -33.36 -15.07
C GLN A 565 43.58 -32.46 -13.98
N GLN A 566 44.80 -31.95 -14.18
CA GLN A 566 45.44 -31.02 -13.24
C GLN A 566 44.67 -29.70 -13.13
N LEU A 567 44.31 -29.08 -14.25
CA LEU A 567 43.51 -27.84 -14.28
C LEU A 567 42.16 -28.04 -13.57
N ALA A 568 41.42 -29.09 -13.95
CA ALA A 568 40.14 -29.43 -13.32
C ALA A 568 40.27 -29.63 -11.80
N SER A 569 41.33 -30.30 -11.34
CA SER A 569 41.58 -30.53 -9.91
C SER A 569 41.94 -29.26 -9.12
N ALA A 570 42.43 -28.21 -9.80
CA ALA A 570 42.71 -26.91 -9.19
C ALA A 570 41.42 -26.08 -9.07
N VAL A 571 40.62 -26.01 -10.14
CA VAL A 571 39.31 -25.32 -10.13
C VAL A 571 38.35 -25.96 -9.15
N GLN A 572 38.30 -27.30 -9.06
CA GLN A 572 37.48 -28.01 -8.07
C GLN A 572 37.79 -27.62 -6.61
N LYS A 573 39.01 -27.15 -6.32
CA LYS A 573 39.42 -26.67 -4.99
C LYS A 573 39.09 -25.18 -4.77
N SER A 574 39.01 -24.36 -5.81
CA SER A 574 38.63 -22.95 -5.66
C SER A 574 37.12 -22.75 -5.49
N ILE A 575 36.26 -23.66 -5.99
CA ILE A 575 34.79 -23.59 -5.82
C ILE A 575 34.40 -23.38 -4.34
N ALA A 576 34.92 -24.19 -3.42
CA ALA A 576 34.61 -24.08 -1.99
C ALA A 576 35.09 -22.77 -1.33
N THR A 577 36.05 -22.06 -1.96
CA THR A 577 36.47 -20.71 -1.54
C THR A 577 35.55 -19.65 -2.15
N CYS A 578 35.11 -19.82 -3.40
CA CYS A 578 34.14 -18.93 -4.06
C CYS A 578 32.77 -18.97 -3.37
N GLN A 579 32.29 -20.17 -3.01
CA GLN A 579 31.06 -20.37 -2.22
C GLN A 579 31.12 -19.65 -0.87
N ARG A 580 32.27 -19.69 -0.17
CA ARG A 580 32.47 -18.93 1.07
C ARG A 580 32.46 -17.42 0.82
N ALA A 581 33.15 -16.95 -0.21
CA ALA A 581 33.16 -15.53 -0.57
C ALA A 581 31.75 -15.01 -0.95
N ILE A 582 30.90 -15.84 -1.54
CA ILE A 582 29.48 -15.51 -1.81
C ILE A 582 28.68 -15.39 -0.50
N SER A 583 28.84 -16.32 0.44
CA SER A 583 28.23 -16.24 1.78
C SER A 583 28.68 -14.99 2.56
N GLU A 584 29.97 -14.67 2.52
CA GLU A 584 30.54 -13.49 3.18
C GLU A 584 30.07 -12.17 2.52
N ALA A 585 29.99 -12.12 1.18
CA ALA A 585 29.51 -10.95 0.45
C ALA A 585 28.00 -10.70 0.63
N THR A 586 27.17 -11.75 0.57
CA THR A 586 25.72 -11.63 0.82
C THR A 586 25.42 -11.20 2.26
N MET A 587 26.18 -11.69 3.24
CA MET A 587 26.09 -11.16 4.61
C MET A 587 26.53 -9.69 4.71
N ALA A 588 27.52 -9.24 3.93
CA ALA A 588 27.94 -7.83 3.96
C ALA A 588 26.85 -6.89 3.37
N ASP A 589 26.24 -7.28 2.26
CA ASP A 589 25.12 -6.53 1.66
C ASP A 589 23.87 -6.56 2.56
N LEU A 590 23.56 -7.70 3.20
CA LEU A 590 22.47 -7.79 4.17
C LEU A 590 22.71 -6.91 5.41
N ASN A 591 23.93 -6.88 5.96
CA ASN A 591 24.24 -5.98 7.07
C ASN A 591 24.17 -4.49 6.66
N THR A 592 24.46 -4.18 5.39
CA THR A 592 24.27 -2.83 4.83
C THR A 592 22.78 -2.47 4.70
N TRP A 593 21.94 -3.42 4.29
CA TRP A 593 20.48 -3.27 4.28
C TRP A 593 19.91 -3.10 5.70
N LEU A 594 20.31 -3.94 6.65
CA LEU A 594 19.93 -3.83 8.07
C LEU A 594 20.37 -2.51 8.71
N PHE A 595 21.47 -1.90 8.25
CA PHE A 595 21.88 -0.56 8.67
C PHE A 595 20.91 0.50 8.16
N ARG A 596 20.61 0.53 6.84
CA ARG A 596 19.63 1.46 6.25
C ARG A 596 18.26 1.32 6.89
N ILE A 597 17.81 0.09 7.15
CA ILE A 597 16.53 -0.20 7.81
C ILE A 597 16.45 0.41 9.21
N ARG A 598 17.57 0.57 9.92
CA ARG A 598 17.63 1.25 11.23
C ARG A 598 17.58 2.77 11.10
N GLU A 599 18.05 3.33 9.98
CA GLU A 599 17.91 4.76 9.69
C GLU A 599 16.48 5.10 9.29
N THR A 600 15.82 4.24 8.50
CA THR A 600 14.41 4.43 8.10
C THR A 600 13.39 3.97 9.15
N SER A 601 13.76 3.15 10.14
CA SER A 601 12.78 2.61 11.10
C SER A 601 12.11 3.67 11.98
N GLN A 602 12.75 4.81 12.27
CA GLN A 602 12.04 5.89 12.99
C GLN A 602 10.97 6.51 12.10
N PHE A 603 11.30 6.83 10.84
CA PHE A 603 10.34 7.41 9.88
C PHE A 603 9.18 6.46 9.59
N LEU A 604 9.44 5.15 9.47
CA LEU A 604 8.40 4.12 9.39
C LEU A 604 7.43 4.16 10.60
N GLY A 605 7.97 4.36 11.81
CA GLY A 605 7.17 4.53 13.02
C GLY A 605 6.35 5.83 13.02
N GLU A 606 6.91 6.94 12.53
CA GLU A 606 6.21 8.21 12.36
C GLU A 606 5.03 8.07 11.39
N VAL A 607 5.24 7.44 10.22
CA VAL A 607 4.17 7.15 9.25
C VAL A 607 3.10 6.23 9.86
N ALA A 608 3.48 5.18 10.59
CA ALA A 608 2.54 4.29 11.26
C ALA A 608 1.69 5.00 12.33
N PHE A 609 2.28 5.92 13.10
CA PHE A 609 1.58 6.76 14.07
C PHE A 609 0.64 7.74 13.36
N ARG A 610 1.11 8.41 12.28
CA ARG A 610 0.33 9.36 11.48
C ARG A 610 -0.94 8.69 10.93
N GLN A 611 -0.82 7.47 10.40
CA GLN A 611 -1.96 6.70 9.92
C GLN A 611 -2.90 6.23 11.05
N THR A 612 -2.36 5.80 12.20
CA THR A 612 -3.18 5.40 13.36
C THR A 612 -3.96 6.59 13.93
N GLU A 613 -3.41 7.81 13.90
CA GLU A 613 -4.12 9.03 14.31
C GLU A 613 -5.20 9.44 13.29
N LEU A 614 -4.98 9.27 11.98
CA LEU A 614 -6.05 9.44 10.98
C LEU A 614 -7.20 8.45 11.21
N ARG A 615 -6.91 7.17 11.51
CA ARG A 615 -7.92 6.17 11.87
C ARG A 615 -8.70 6.55 13.13
N ARG A 616 -8.02 7.06 14.17
CA ARG A 616 -8.68 7.61 15.39
C ARG A 616 -9.66 8.74 15.05
N ILE A 617 -9.25 9.68 14.19
CA ILE A 617 -10.10 10.80 13.76
C ILE A 617 -11.31 10.30 12.96
N ARG A 618 -11.15 9.32 12.06
CA ARG A 618 -12.27 8.66 11.36
C ARG A 618 -13.23 7.98 12.34
N GLN A 619 -12.72 7.16 13.25
CA GLN A 619 -13.54 6.42 14.22
C GLN A 619 -14.25 7.35 15.22
N ARG A 620 -13.65 8.48 15.62
CA ARG A 620 -14.31 9.49 16.46
C ARG A 620 -15.51 10.11 15.74
N LYS A 621 -15.35 10.55 14.48
CA LYS A 621 -16.48 11.06 13.66
C LYS A 621 -17.60 10.04 13.49
N ARG A 622 -17.27 8.79 13.15
CA ARG A 622 -18.24 7.68 13.07
C ARG A 622 -18.99 7.45 14.40
N SER A 623 -18.36 7.74 15.54
CA SER A 623 -18.95 7.63 16.88
C SER A 623 -19.79 8.84 17.29
N GLU A 624 -19.53 10.02 16.74
CA GLU A 624 -20.35 11.23 16.89
C GLU A 624 -21.61 11.14 16.01
N GLU A 625 -21.50 10.57 14.81
CA GLU A 625 -22.60 10.37 13.86
C GLU A 625 -23.54 9.20 14.25
N ASN A 626 -23.02 8.17 14.93
CA ASN A 626 -23.79 6.97 15.27
C ASN A 626 -23.49 6.44 16.69
N GLN A 627 -24.47 6.53 17.59
CA GLN A 627 -24.38 6.09 18.99
C GLN A 627 -24.06 4.59 19.18
N LEU A 628 -24.28 3.75 18.16
CA LEU A 628 -23.85 2.34 18.22
C LEU A 628 -22.33 2.21 18.11
N MET A 629 -21.68 3.10 17.35
CA MET A 629 -20.24 3.07 17.10
C MET A 629 -19.40 3.43 18.33
N THR A 630 -19.97 4.17 19.29
CA THR A 630 -19.34 4.51 20.57
C THR A 630 -18.90 3.28 21.39
N ASN A 631 -19.50 2.10 21.13
CA ASN A 631 -19.12 0.84 21.79
C ASN A 631 -17.94 0.12 21.11
N PHE A 632 -17.55 0.51 19.89
CA PHE A 632 -16.52 -0.17 19.09
C PHE A 632 -15.21 0.61 19.10
N LYS A 633 -14.17 -0.02 19.66
CA LYS A 633 -12.83 0.56 19.74
C LYS A 633 -12.10 0.49 18.38
N LEU A 634 -11.06 1.30 18.26
CA LEU A 634 -10.01 1.11 17.25
C LEU A 634 -9.45 -0.32 17.34
N ASN A 635 -9.04 -0.89 16.20
CA ASN A 635 -8.61 -2.28 16.01
C ASN A 635 -9.68 -3.34 16.32
N SER A 636 -10.94 -2.95 16.59
CA SER A 636 -12.03 -3.92 16.64
C SER A 636 -12.39 -4.37 15.22
N ALA A 637 -12.83 -5.63 15.06
CA ALA A 637 -13.17 -6.18 13.74
C ALA A 637 -14.22 -5.36 12.97
N ILE A 638 -15.08 -4.62 13.67
CA ILE A 638 -16.08 -3.72 13.05
C ILE A 638 -15.46 -2.41 12.58
N GLU A 639 -14.49 -1.85 13.31
CA GLU A 639 -13.76 -0.66 12.84
C GLU A 639 -12.84 -1.00 11.66
N LEU A 640 -12.14 -2.14 11.71
CA LEU A 640 -11.26 -2.59 10.62
C LEU A 640 -12.01 -2.80 9.30
N VAL A 641 -13.18 -3.45 9.31
CA VAL A 641 -14.03 -3.64 8.11
C VAL A 641 -14.61 -2.31 7.61
N LEU A 642 -14.85 -1.32 8.49
CA LEU A 642 -15.32 0.01 8.08
C LEU A 642 -14.21 0.93 7.57
N ASP A 643 -12.94 0.53 7.68
CA ASP A 643 -11.78 1.25 7.18
C ASP A 643 -11.08 0.57 5.99
N GLU A 644 -11.59 -0.60 5.56
CA GLU A 644 -11.08 -1.40 4.43
C GLU A 644 -11.01 -0.61 3.11
N THR A 645 -11.93 0.33 2.90
CA THR A 645 -11.93 1.24 1.72
C THR A 645 -10.89 2.36 1.77
N GLU A 646 -10.22 2.57 2.91
CA GLU A 646 -9.14 3.55 3.10
C GLU A 646 -7.82 2.86 3.52
N GLN A 647 -7.63 1.60 3.12
CA GLN A 647 -6.44 0.81 3.44
C GLN A 647 -5.16 1.43 2.82
N PHE A 648 -4.14 1.62 3.65
CA PHE A 648 -2.85 2.21 3.30
C PHE A 648 -1.73 1.22 3.70
N ASP A 649 -0.85 0.84 2.76
CA ASP A 649 0.33 0.03 3.10
C ASP A 649 1.43 0.93 3.68
N ILE A 650 1.83 0.62 4.92
CA ILE A 650 2.84 1.36 5.69
C ILE A 650 4.26 1.00 5.22
N LEU A 651 4.45 -0.11 4.51
CA LEU A 651 5.74 -0.63 4.03
C LEU A 651 6.04 -0.25 2.57
N ASP A 652 5.02 0.10 1.78
CA ASP A 652 5.13 0.43 0.35
C ASP A 652 4.12 1.53 -0.06
N ASN A 653 4.58 2.77 -0.14
CA ASN A 653 3.79 3.97 -0.45
C ASN A 653 4.66 5.10 -1.04
N GLU A 654 4.04 6.23 -1.39
CA GLU A 654 4.73 7.39 -2.01
C GLU A 654 5.86 8.00 -1.18
N GLU A 655 5.81 7.90 0.16
CA GLU A 655 6.85 8.41 1.06
C GLU A 655 7.93 7.37 1.39
N LEU A 656 7.61 6.07 1.33
CA LEU A 656 8.48 4.99 1.83
C LEU A 656 8.24 3.65 1.11
N HIS A 657 9.32 3.05 0.59
CA HIS A 657 9.34 1.69 0.05
C HIS A 657 10.43 0.86 0.74
N ILE A 658 10.06 -0.26 1.37
CA ILE A 658 10.99 -1.19 2.01
C ILE A 658 11.11 -2.48 1.19
N ASP A 659 12.13 -2.54 0.33
CA ASP A 659 12.54 -3.75 -0.38
C ASP A 659 13.11 -4.80 0.60
N PHE A 660 12.66 -6.06 0.50
CA PHE A 660 13.16 -7.20 1.30
C PHE A 660 14.08 -8.15 0.51
N THR A 661 14.35 -7.88 -0.77
CA THR A 661 15.18 -8.72 -1.65
C THR A 661 16.54 -9.09 -1.05
N PRO A 662 17.32 -8.18 -0.41
CA PRO A 662 18.61 -8.55 0.20
C PRO A 662 18.51 -9.58 1.31
N LEU A 663 17.37 -9.65 2.02
CA LEU A 663 17.10 -10.68 3.03
C LEU A 663 16.80 -12.03 2.38
N PHE A 664 15.95 -12.06 1.34
CA PHE A 664 15.59 -13.29 0.65
C PHE A 664 16.77 -13.89 -0.14
N GLU A 665 17.56 -13.07 -0.83
CA GLU A 665 18.77 -13.52 -1.52
C GLU A 665 19.78 -14.13 -0.53
N CYS A 666 20.05 -13.44 0.58
CA CYS A 666 20.98 -13.94 1.59
C CYS A 666 20.47 -15.22 2.26
N MET A 667 19.17 -15.31 2.56
CA MET A 667 18.54 -16.52 3.10
C MET A 667 18.67 -17.70 2.13
N HIS A 668 18.30 -17.53 0.87
CA HIS A 668 18.35 -18.60 -0.14
C HIS A 668 19.79 -19.04 -0.44
N VAL A 669 20.75 -18.11 -0.48
CA VAL A 669 22.19 -18.42 -0.61
C VAL A 669 22.68 -19.30 0.55
N HIS A 670 22.29 -19.00 1.79
CA HIS A 670 22.68 -19.83 2.94
C HIS A 670 21.92 -21.17 2.98
N GLU A 671 20.71 -21.23 2.45
CA GLU A 671 19.95 -22.47 2.27
C GLU A 671 20.59 -23.40 1.22
N THR A 672 20.95 -22.87 0.04
CA THR A 672 21.67 -23.61 -1.02
C THR A 672 23.01 -24.16 -0.49
N LEU A 673 23.69 -23.40 0.36
CA LEU A 673 24.97 -23.81 0.97
C LEU A 673 24.84 -24.72 2.21
N GLY A 674 23.61 -25.06 2.65
CA GLY A 674 23.38 -25.88 3.84
C GLY A 674 23.79 -25.22 5.16
N GLN A 675 23.78 -23.89 5.21
CA GLN A 675 24.26 -23.06 6.33
C GLN A 675 23.15 -22.22 6.99
N SER A 676 21.87 -22.53 6.74
CA SER A 676 20.70 -21.81 7.24
C SER A 676 20.74 -21.56 8.75
N ASP A 677 21.19 -22.52 9.57
CA ASP A 677 21.22 -22.36 11.02
C ASP A 677 22.32 -21.38 11.49
N LYS A 678 23.46 -21.32 10.81
CA LYS A 678 24.49 -20.28 11.03
C LYS A 678 23.91 -18.91 10.70
N PHE A 679 23.22 -18.80 9.57
CA PHE A 679 22.57 -17.58 9.12
C PHE A 679 21.50 -17.07 10.11
N ARG A 680 20.60 -17.96 10.58
CA ARG A 680 19.59 -17.65 11.61
C ARG A 680 20.22 -17.08 12.90
N ILE A 681 21.33 -17.68 13.36
CA ILE A 681 22.06 -17.23 14.55
C ILE A 681 22.70 -15.86 14.32
N GLU A 682 23.40 -15.65 13.21
CA GLU A 682 24.07 -14.38 12.90
C GLU A 682 23.05 -13.24 12.68
N TYR A 683 21.94 -13.51 11.99
CA TYR A 683 20.83 -12.56 11.82
C TYR A 683 20.23 -12.16 13.17
N SER A 684 19.83 -13.14 13.99
CA SER A 684 19.22 -12.90 15.30
C SER A 684 20.17 -12.13 16.23
N ALA A 685 21.47 -12.48 16.22
CA ALA A 685 22.49 -11.75 16.98
C ALA A 685 22.69 -10.31 16.50
N THR A 686 22.52 -10.01 15.19
CA THR A 686 22.53 -8.63 14.68
C THR A 686 21.28 -7.86 15.10
N ARG A 687 20.08 -8.45 15.01
CA ARG A 687 18.82 -7.77 15.42
C ARG A 687 18.77 -7.54 16.93
N GLN A 688 19.26 -8.47 17.76
CA GLN A 688 19.46 -8.26 19.19
C GLN A 688 20.37 -7.05 19.47
N ARG A 689 21.54 -6.98 18.80
CA ARG A 689 22.47 -5.84 18.92
C ARG A 689 21.83 -4.52 18.48
N GLN A 690 20.95 -4.53 17.47
CA GLN A 690 20.20 -3.34 17.05
C GLN A 690 19.15 -2.91 18.08
N LYS A 691 18.43 -3.86 18.71
CA LYS A 691 17.55 -3.56 19.86
C LYS A 691 18.32 -2.87 20.98
N ASP A 692 19.48 -3.40 21.35
CA ASP A 692 20.24 -2.93 22.50
C ASP A 692 20.74 -1.48 22.34
N LEU A 693 20.85 -0.96 21.10
CA LEU A 693 21.16 0.44 20.84
C LEU A 693 20.06 1.42 21.29
N PHE A 694 18.79 0.99 21.39
CA PHE A 694 17.72 1.83 21.95
C PHE A 694 17.89 2.04 23.47
N SER A 695 18.58 1.14 24.18
CA SER A 695 18.83 1.28 25.63
C SER A 695 19.78 2.44 25.99
N LEU A 696 20.44 3.03 24.97
CA LEU A 696 21.30 4.20 25.10
C LEU A 696 20.53 5.53 25.00
N ALA A 697 19.22 5.50 24.69
CA ALA A 697 18.39 6.69 24.56
C ALA A 697 18.08 7.33 25.92
N SER A 698 18.19 8.66 26.00
CA SER A 698 17.81 9.45 27.17
C SER A 698 16.45 10.13 26.93
N VAL A 699 15.42 9.71 27.65
CA VAL A 699 14.12 10.38 27.67
C VAL A 699 14.16 11.54 28.67
N ASN A 700 13.77 12.74 28.24
CA ASN A 700 13.54 13.90 29.09
C ASN A 700 12.07 14.34 28.99
N LEU A 701 11.46 14.72 30.12
CA LEU A 701 10.04 15.09 30.20
C LEU A 701 9.80 16.44 30.90
N THR A 702 10.86 17.15 31.33
CA THR A 702 10.72 18.40 32.10
C THR A 702 10.85 19.68 31.28
N ASP A 703 11.49 19.62 30.11
CA ASP A 703 11.81 20.77 29.27
C ASP A 703 10.82 20.90 28.11
N ALA A 704 10.22 22.08 27.96
CA ALA A 704 9.11 22.32 27.03
C ALA A 704 9.51 22.37 25.55
N ASP A 705 10.82 22.39 25.25
CA ASP A 705 11.37 22.40 23.89
C ASP A 705 11.80 20.99 23.42
N ASP A 706 11.98 20.01 24.33
CA ASP A 706 12.45 18.64 24.06
C ASP A 706 11.28 17.64 23.81
N GLU A 707 10.13 18.12 23.33
CA GLU A 707 8.88 17.35 23.20
C GLU A 707 9.01 16.10 22.29
N SER A 708 10.05 16.04 21.46
CA SER A 708 10.35 14.95 20.53
C SER A 708 11.07 13.74 21.16
N SER A 709 11.66 13.86 22.35
CA SER A 709 12.58 12.82 22.87
C SER A 709 11.89 11.49 23.22
N LEU A 710 10.64 11.53 23.71
CA LEU A 710 9.83 10.32 23.91
C LEU A 710 9.21 9.83 22.60
N SER A 711 8.74 10.74 21.74
CA SER A 711 8.08 10.38 20.47
C SER A 711 9.05 9.62 19.56
N SER A 712 10.25 10.16 19.34
CA SER A 712 11.33 9.54 18.54
C SER A 712 11.77 8.16 19.04
N LEU A 713 11.77 7.94 20.37
CA LEU A 713 12.02 6.61 20.94
C LEU A 713 10.88 5.64 20.61
N LEU A 714 9.62 6.06 20.77
CA LEU A 714 8.46 5.21 20.48
C LEU A 714 8.31 4.92 18.98
N GLU A 715 8.56 5.91 18.12
CA GLU A 715 8.64 5.78 16.65
C GLU A 715 9.71 4.75 16.24
N GLY A 716 10.94 4.90 16.75
CA GLY A 716 12.05 4.00 16.45
C GLY A 716 11.80 2.56 16.93
N ILE A 717 11.17 2.39 18.10
CA ILE A 717 10.74 1.08 18.60
C ILE A 717 9.62 0.49 17.73
N ALA A 718 8.62 1.30 17.35
CA ALA A 718 7.50 0.87 16.54
C ALA A 718 7.95 0.37 15.16
N GLY A 719 8.72 1.16 14.41
CA GLY A 719 9.21 0.73 13.11
C GLY A 719 10.18 -0.45 13.17
N PHE A 720 10.98 -0.60 14.22
CA PHE A 720 11.79 -1.81 14.43
C PHE A 720 10.90 -3.05 14.59
N ALA A 721 9.86 -2.97 15.42
CA ALA A 721 8.92 -4.07 15.66
C ALA A 721 8.04 -4.38 14.43
N ILE A 722 7.55 -3.36 13.72
CA ILE A 722 6.84 -3.53 12.44
C ILE A 722 7.70 -4.29 11.42
N ILE A 723 9.01 -3.98 11.34
CA ILE A 723 9.94 -4.70 10.45
C ILE A 723 10.16 -6.15 10.91
N GLU A 724 10.27 -6.44 12.22
CA GLU A 724 10.33 -7.83 12.70
C GLU A 724 9.04 -8.61 12.37
N MET A 725 7.87 -8.00 12.57
CA MET A 725 6.58 -8.64 12.29
C MET A 725 6.34 -8.85 10.79
N ALA A 726 6.72 -7.89 9.94
CA ALA A 726 6.69 -8.04 8.49
C ALA A 726 7.68 -9.11 8.00
N THR A 727 8.86 -9.20 8.63
CA THR A 727 9.84 -10.27 8.38
C THR A 727 9.28 -11.64 8.75
N LEU A 728 8.63 -11.75 9.91
CA LEU A 728 8.03 -13.00 10.41
C LEU A 728 6.91 -13.51 9.49
N HIS A 729 6.05 -12.62 8.98
CA HIS A 729 5.01 -12.98 8.01
C HIS A 729 5.56 -13.40 6.64
N ARG A 730 6.61 -12.72 6.15
CA ARG A 730 7.19 -12.96 4.82
C ARG A 730 8.23 -14.11 4.81
N ALA A 731 8.85 -14.42 5.94
CA ALA A 731 9.87 -15.47 6.09
C ALA A 731 9.73 -16.23 7.44
N PRO A 732 8.62 -16.97 7.67
CA PRO A 732 8.36 -17.66 8.94
C PRO A 732 9.40 -18.74 9.30
N GLN A 733 10.19 -19.21 8.32
CA GLN A 733 11.31 -20.12 8.55
C GLN A 733 12.60 -19.42 9.06
N LEU A 734 12.63 -18.09 9.19
CA LEU A 734 13.82 -17.35 9.62
C LEU A 734 13.97 -17.28 11.15
N ARG A 735 12.87 -17.02 11.88
CA ARG A 735 12.80 -16.95 13.35
C ARG A 735 11.43 -17.43 13.82
N SER A 736 11.32 -17.95 15.05
CA SER A 736 10.02 -18.31 15.61
C SER A 736 9.25 -17.07 16.08
N THR A 737 7.93 -17.21 16.28
CA THR A 737 7.09 -16.17 16.88
C THR A 737 7.60 -15.79 18.26
N VAL A 738 8.03 -16.78 19.06
CA VAL A 738 8.56 -16.61 20.42
C VAL A 738 9.82 -15.75 20.43
N ASP A 739 10.73 -15.92 19.46
CA ASP A 739 11.95 -15.11 19.33
C ASP A 739 11.66 -13.61 19.06
N VAL A 740 10.47 -13.31 18.50
CA VAL A 740 9.99 -11.94 18.22
C VAL A 740 9.19 -11.38 19.40
N GLU A 741 8.41 -12.22 20.08
CA GLU A 741 7.71 -11.87 21.33
C GLU A 741 8.69 -11.56 22.47
N GLU A 742 9.76 -12.36 22.67
CA GLU A 742 10.80 -12.07 23.69
C GLU A 742 11.55 -10.76 23.42
N LEU A 743 11.80 -10.42 22.15
CA LEU A 743 12.35 -9.11 21.77
C LEU A 743 11.39 -7.98 22.14
N TRP A 744 10.12 -8.14 21.80
CA TRP A 744 9.08 -7.15 22.05
C TRP A 744 8.87 -6.89 23.55
N ASP A 745 8.80 -7.95 24.36
CA ASP A 745 8.73 -7.82 25.82
C ASP A 745 10.00 -7.16 26.40
N SER A 746 11.18 -7.46 25.85
CA SER A 746 12.43 -6.77 26.21
C SER A 746 12.38 -5.27 25.89
N MET A 747 11.81 -4.89 24.75
CA MET A 747 11.63 -3.48 24.35
C MET A 747 10.59 -2.77 25.22
N CYS A 748 9.46 -3.43 25.52
CA CYS A 748 8.44 -2.91 26.44
C CYS A 748 9.02 -2.67 27.84
N GLN A 749 9.78 -3.62 28.40
CA GLN A 749 10.43 -3.46 29.70
C GLN A 749 11.46 -2.32 29.70
N MET A 750 12.28 -2.20 28.64
CA MET A 750 13.24 -1.11 28.48
C MET A 750 12.53 0.26 28.46
N MET A 751 11.50 0.40 27.64
CA MET A 751 10.75 1.65 27.49
C MET A 751 9.96 2.02 28.75
N ILE A 752 9.38 1.05 29.46
CA ILE A 752 8.78 1.25 30.79
C ILE A 752 9.84 1.76 31.78
N GLN A 753 11.05 1.19 31.81
CA GLN A 753 12.11 1.61 32.73
C GLN A 753 12.60 3.03 32.43
N LEU A 754 12.87 3.36 31.16
CA LEU A 754 13.28 4.71 30.74
C LEU A 754 12.21 5.75 31.06
N THR A 755 10.94 5.46 30.73
CA THR A 755 9.82 6.37 31.00
C THR A 755 9.57 6.53 32.50
N THR A 756 9.60 5.45 33.29
CA THR A 756 9.45 5.52 34.77
C THR A 756 10.51 6.45 35.37
N LYS A 757 11.78 6.30 34.96
CA LYS A 757 12.88 7.13 35.44
C LYS A 757 12.72 8.61 35.06
N ALA A 758 12.20 8.91 33.86
CA ALA A 758 11.93 10.28 33.44
C ALA A 758 10.72 10.90 34.18
N LEU A 759 9.71 10.08 34.52
CA LEU A 759 8.53 10.51 35.26
C LEU A 759 8.82 10.96 36.69
N ASP A 760 9.94 10.57 37.30
CA ASP A 760 10.25 10.91 38.71
C ASP A 760 10.49 12.41 38.94
N GLY A 761 10.86 13.18 37.91
CA GLY A 761 10.94 14.64 37.97
C GLY A 761 9.64 15.39 37.68
N VAL A 762 8.59 14.71 37.20
CA VAL A 762 7.39 15.37 36.66
C VAL A 762 6.41 15.78 37.76
N THR A 763 6.07 17.07 37.80
CA THR A 763 5.17 17.68 38.80
C THR A 763 3.94 18.39 38.20
N ASP A 764 3.84 18.54 36.87
CA ASP A 764 2.65 19.08 36.20
C ASP A 764 1.80 17.94 35.58
N PRO A 765 0.54 17.78 35.98
CA PRO A 765 -0.39 16.80 35.40
C PRO A 765 -0.53 16.88 33.86
N LYS A 766 -0.28 18.03 33.23
CA LYS A 766 -0.35 18.18 31.76
C LYS A 766 0.72 17.36 31.03
N VAL A 767 1.92 17.23 31.60
CA VAL A 767 3.00 16.41 31.02
C VAL A 767 2.59 14.94 31.03
N LEU A 768 1.97 14.46 32.11
CA LEU A 768 1.45 13.09 32.19
C LEU A 768 0.37 12.81 31.15
N LEU A 769 -0.51 13.78 30.86
CA LEU A 769 -1.51 13.67 29.79
C LEU A 769 -0.87 13.59 28.39
N LYS A 770 0.16 14.42 28.11
CA LYS A 770 0.96 14.30 26.86
C LYS A 770 1.63 12.93 26.75
N THR A 771 2.30 12.47 27.82
CA THR A 771 2.92 11.14 27.89
C THR A 771 1.91 10.01 27.65
N LYS A 772 0.72 10.08 28.26
CA LYS A 772 -0.40 9.15 28.00
C LYS A 772 -0.83 9.18 26.52
N GLY A 773 -0.88 10.36 25.88
CA GLY A 773 -1.23 10.50 24.47
C GLY A 773 -0.30 9.71 23.55
N TYR A 774 1.02 9.94 23.67
CA TYR A 774 2.03 9.19 22.91
C TYR A 774 2.02 7.69 23.23
N MET A 775 1.91 7.32 24.51
CA MET A 775 1.84 5.92 24.94
C MET A 775 0.61 5.21 24.35
N ALA A 776 -0.56 5.85 24.35
CA ALA A 776 -1.78 5.30 23.79
C ALA A 776 -1.71 5.15 22.26
N LEU A 777 -1.08 6.10 21.55
CA LEU A 777 -0.90 6.02 20.09
C LEU A 777 0.03 4.86 19.72
N PHE A 778 1.14 4.71 20.45
CA PHE A 778 2.05 3.57 20.31
C PHE A 778 1.34 2.23 20.59
N ILE A 779 0.61 2.12 21.70
CA ILE A 779 -0.14 0.90 22.07
C ILE A 779 -1.13 0.50 20.98
N GLN A 780 -1.97 1.43 20.51
CA GLN A 780 -2.96 1.14 19.47
C GLN A 780 -2.34 0.86 18.10
N THR A 781 -1.20 1.47 17.77
CA THR A 781 -0.44 1.14 16.55
C THR A 781 0.03 -0.32 16.61
N MET A 782 0.65 -0.72 17.73
CA MET A 782 1.28 -2.04 17.86
C MET A 782 0.28 -3.18 18.09
N GLU A 783 -0.85 -2.90 18.75
CA GLU A 783 -2.02 -3.80 18.83
C GLU A 783 -2.57 -4.12 17.43
N GLY A 784 -2.61 -3.13 16.52
CA GLY A 784 -2.99 -3.31 15.12
C GLY A 784 -2.04 -4.21 14.31
N TRP A 785 -0.78 -4.31 14.72
CA TRP A 785 0.21 -5.26 14.18
C TRP A 785 0.24 -6.60 14.93
N GLY A 786 -0.72 -6.86 15.82
CA GLY A 786 -0.89 -8.15 16.51
C GLY A 786 0.00 -8.36 17.75
N TYR A 787 0.70 -7.34 18.23
CA TYR A 787 1.56 -7.47 19.42
C TYR A 787 0.77 -7.42 20.74
N SER A 788 1.22 -8.19 21.74
CA SER A 788 0.68 -8.14 23.10
C SER A 788 1.06 -6.84 23.81
N VAL A 789 0.07 -6.00 24.11
CA VAL A 789 0.27 -4.69 24.78
C VAL A 789 -0.03 -4.72 26.30
N SER A 790 -0.32 -5.89 26.87
CA SER A 790 -0.78 -6.07 28.26
C SER A 790 0.19 -5.55 29.35
N THR A 791 1.48 -5.51 29.05
CA THR A 791 2.54 -4.92 29.90
C THR A 791 2.45 -3.39 29.91
N LEU A 792 2.17 -2.78 28.76
CA LEU A 792 2.03 -1.33 28.54
C LEU A 792 0.69 -0.82 29.10
N ASP A 793 -0.40 -1.56 28.94
CA ASP A 793 -1.69 -1.32 29.62
C ASP A 793 -1.52 -1.23 31.14
N SER A 794 -0.69 -2.11 31.69
CA SER A 794 -0.39 -2.16 33.12
C SER A 794 0.58 -1.05 33.56
N PHE A 795 1.21 -0.33 32.62
CA PHE A 795 1.97 0.89 32.85
C PHE A 795 1.11 2.16 32.69
N LEU A 796 0.12 2.18 31.78
CA LEU A 796 -0.90 3.24 31.71
C LEU A 796 -1.67 3.38 33.02
N VAL A 797 -1.93 2.28 33.73
CA VAL A 797 -2.51 2.30 35.08
C VAL A 797 -1.60 3.04 36.07
N LYS A 798 -0.28 2.83 36.03
CA LYS A 798 0.68 3.54 36.91
C LYS A 798 0.83 5.03 36.57
N LEU A 799 0.76 5.37 35.29
CA LEU A 799 0.67 6.76 34.82
C LEU A 799 -0.60 7.45 35.37
N PHE A 800 -1.73 6.73 35.37
CA PHE A 800 -2.98 7.21 35.94
C PHE A 800 -2.94 7.34 37.47
N GLU A 801 -2.36 6.36 38.18
CA GLU A 801 -2.11 6.43 39.63
C GLU A 801 -1.31 7.70 39.98
N LYS A 802 -0.18 7.95 39.29
CA LYS A 802 0.66 9.15 39.51
C LYS A 802 -0.06 10.46 39.12
N TYR A 803 -0.90 10.43 38.09
CA TYR A 803 -1.75 11.56 37.71
C TYR A 803 -2.76 11.89 38.83
N ALA A 804 -3.49 10.87 39.32
CA ALA A 804 -4.42 10.99 40.43
C ALA A 804 -3.76 11.52 41.72
N GLU A 805 -2.53 11.10 42.03
CA GLU A 805 -1.75 11.63 43.16
C GLU A 805 -1.45 13.13 43.02
N LEU A 806 -1.03 13.60 41.84
CA LEU A 806 -0.75 15.03 41.63
C LEU A 806 -2.02 15.89 41.68
N LEU A 807 -3.18 15.38 41.22
CA LEU A 807 -4.45 16.11 41.34
C LEU A 807 -4.89 16.28 42.79
N GLN A 808 -4.72 15.24 43.62
CA GLN A 808 -5.08 15.27 45.05
C GLN A 808 -4.27 16.30 45.88
N GLN A 809 -3.18 16.86 45.35
CA GLN A 809 -2.34 17.83 46.07
C GLN A 809 -2.81 19.29 45.93
N ARG A 810 -3.81 19.60 45.08
CA ARG A 810 -4.18 20.98 44.70
C ARG A 810 -5.48 21.53 45.34
N ILE A 811 -6.07 20.81 46.31
CA ILE A 811 -7.41 21.10 46.87
C ILE A 811 -7.36 22.15 47.99
N ALA A 812 -8.33 23.09 48.01
CA ALA A 812 -8.42 24.14 49.03
C ALA A 812 -9.32 23.75 50.21
N THR A 813 -8.84 23.90 51.45
CA THR A 813 -9.52 23.39 52.68
C THR A 813 -9.82 24.46 53.74
N THR A 814 -9.71 25.75 53.39
CA THR A 814 -9.96 26.89 54.29
C THR A 814 -11.42 27.32 54.25
N ASP A 815 -12.07 27.40 55.41
CA ASP A 815 -13.44 27.88 55.59
C ASP A 815 -13.47 29.18 56.43
N ASP A 816 -14.46 30.04 56.15
CA ASP A 816 -14.78 31.26 56.91
C ASP A 816 -15.92 31.05 57.92
N TYR A 817 -16.64 29.91 57.85
CA TYR A 817 -17.69 29.51 58.78
C TYR A 817 -18.85 30.54 58.90
N MET A 818 -19.13 31.25 57.81
CA MET A 818 -20.24 32.22 57.71
C MET A 818 -21.11 31.94 56.47
N PRO A 819 -22.42 32.25 56.49
CA PRO A 819 -23.28 32.19 55.30
C PRO A 819 -22.70 33.00 54.13
N MET A 820 -22.67 32.42 52.93
CA MET A 820 -22.13 33.11 51.75
C MET A 820 -23.10 34.17 51.22
N GLU A 821 -22.73 35.45 51.28
CA GLU A 821 -23.46 36.54 50.60
C GLU A 821 -23.30 36.46 49.08
N ILE A 822 -24.42 36.55 48.35
CA ILE A 822 -24.49 36.68 46.90
C ILE A 822 -25.19 38.00 46.54
N ARG A 823 -24.59 38.79 45.65
CA ARG A 823 -24.99 40.19 45.40
C ARG A 823 -25.65 40.40 44.05
N THR A 824 -25.51 39.45 43.13
CA THR A 824 -26.06 39.48 41.77
C THR A 824 -26.68 38.14 41.38
N LEU A 825 -27.59 38.18 40.39
CA LEU A 825 -28.19 36.98 39.81
C LEU A 825 -27.15 36.10 39.08
N ASP A 826 -26.18 36.71 38.42
CA ASP A 826 -25.08 36.02 37.73
C ASP A 826 -24.17 35.22 38.70
N GLU A 827 -23.87 35.77 39.88
CA GLU A 827 -23.19 35.03 40.96
C GLU A 827 -24.07 33.88 41.51
N TYR A 828 -25.39 34.10 41.63
CA TYR A 828 -26.33 33.11 42.13
C TYR A 828 -26.42 31.89 41.20
N GLU A 829 -26.66 32.14 39.90
CA GLU A 829 -26.73 31.10 38.86
C GLU A 829 -25.43 30.29 38.80
N LYS A 830 -24.26 30.95 38.92
CA LYS A 830 -22.95 30.27 38.94
C LYS A 830 -22.74 29.37 40.16
N VAL A 831 -23.18 29.79 41.35
CA VAL A 831 -23.09 28.96 42.57
C VAL A 831 -24.05 27.78 42.48
N VAL A 832 -25.31 28.01 42.06
CA VAL A 832 -26.32 26.95 41.94
C VAL A 832 -25.94 25.92 40.86
N ALA A 833 -25.36 26.34 39.73
CA ALA A 833 -24.93 25.43 38.67
C ALA A 833 -23.82 24.43 39.11
N VAL A 834 -23.02 24.77 40.12
CA VAL A 834 -21.92 23.92 40.61
C VAL A 834 -22.29 23.13 41.87
N CYS A 835 -23.06 23.70 42.79
CA CYS A 835 -23.51 22.99 43.98
C CYS A 835 -24.51 21.87 43.65
N TRP A 836 -24.59 20.83 44.48
CA TRP A 836 -25.74 19.90 44.49
C TRP A 836 -26.87 20.49 45.33
N PHE A 837 -27.36 21.67 44.93
CA PHE A 837 -28.37 22.43 45.64
C PHE A 837 -29.72 22.35 44.91
N ILE A 838 -30.71 21.76 45.56
CA ILE A 838 -32.10 21.73 45.06
C ILE A 838 -32.78 23.04 45.47
N TYR A 839 -33.18 23.82 44.47
CA TYR A 839 -33.93 25.07 44.66
C TYR A 839 -35.43 24.80 44.79
N ASP A 840 -36.14 25.69 45.50
CA ASP A 840 -37.60 25.71 45.59
C ASP A 840 -38.14 26.83 44.68
N GLU A 841 -38.78 26.45 43.57
CA GLU A 841 -39.28 27.35 42.53
C GLU A 841 -40.33 28.37 43.03
N SER A 842 -40.86 28.21 44.25
CA SER A 842 -41.91 29.08 44.79
C SER A 842 -41.43 30.44 45.33
N SER A 843 -40.13 30.73 45.35
CA SER A 843 -39.54 31.84 46.11
C SER A 843 -39.14 33.06 45.25
N GLU A 844 -39.59 34.27 45.59
CA GLU A 844 -39.08 35.51 44.97
C GLU A 844 -37.62 35.77 45.35
N LEU A 845 -36.70 35.61 44.38
CA LEU A 845 -35.29 35.98 44.56
C LEU A 845 -35.11 37.49 44.70
N ARG A 846 -34.45 37.92 45.79
CA ARG A 846 -34.11 39.32 46.06
C ARG A 846 -32.64 39.40 46.50
N PHE A 847 -31.89 40.35 45.94
CA PHE A 847 -30.45 40.51 46.18
C PHE A 847 -30.14 41.76 47.03
N PRO A 848 -29.14 41.72 47.93
CA PRO A 848 -28.28 40.56 48.23
C PRO A 848 -29.01 39.44 48.98
N CYS A 849 -28.65 38.21 48.67
CA CYS A 849 -29.20 36.99 49.27
C CYS A 849 -28.09 36.25 50.02
N ALA A 850 -28.39 35.64 51.17
CA ALA A 850 -27.46 34.81 51.91
C ALA A 850 -27.74 33.33 51.63
N MET A 851 -26.74 32.59 51.14
CA MET A 851 -26.82 31.14 50.97
C MET A 851 -26.72 30.44 52.34
N PRO A 852 -27.39 29.29 52.53
CA PRO A 852 -27.41 28.61 53.83
C PRO A 852 -26.07 27.95 54.20
N PHE A 853 -25.19 27.73 53.22
CA PHE A 853 -23.86 27.16 53.38
C PHE A 853 -22.77 28.24 53.33
N SER A 854 -21.62 27.92 53.91
CA SER A 854 -20.41 28.74 53.84
C SER A 854 -19.66 28.63 52.51
N ARG A 855 -18.64 29.48 52.32
CA ARG A 855 -17.81 29.51 51.11
C ARG A 855 -17.06 28.20 50.84
N MET A 856 -16.78 27.38 51.85
CA MET A 856 -16.14 26.07 51.68
C MET A 856 -16.97 25.12 50.79
N TYR A 857 -18.30 25.13 50.91
CA TYR A 857 -19.14 24.15 50.21
C TYR A 857 -19.14 24.33 48.68
N PRO A 858 -19.38 25.54 48.11
CA PRO A 858 -19.24 25.75 46.66
C PRO A 858 -17.82 25.50 46.14
N LEU A 859 -16.77 25.89 46.88
CA LEU A 859 -15.39 25.67 46.47
C LEU A 859 -15.05 24.18 46.36
N LEU A 860 -15.44 23.37 47.36
CA LEU A 860 -15.25 21.92 47.27
C LEU A 860 -16.16 21.26 46.23
N CYS A 861 -17.34 21.82 45.92
CA CYS A 861 -18.14 21.37 44.77
C CYS A 861 -17.45 21.66 43.43
N ILE A 862 -16.78 22.81 43.27
CA ILE A 862 -15.92 23.11 42.10
C ILE A 862 -14.78 22.08 42.04
N ASP A 863 -14.03 21.89 43.12
CA ASP A 863 -12.87 20.98 43.14
C ASP A 863 -13.28 19.52 42.86
N ILE A 864 -14.41 19.05 43.40
CA ILE A 864 -14.94 17.71 43.13
C ILE A 864 -15.34 17.55 41.66
N ARG A 865 -16.11 18.50 41.07
CA ARG A 865 -16.48 18.42 39.64
C ARG A 865 -15.25 18.50 38.73
N ASN A 866 -14.28 19.33 39.09
CA ASN A 866 -13.02 19.47 38.37
C ASN A 866 -12.18 18.19 38.44
N LEU A 867 -12.13 17.53 39.61
CA LEU A 867 -11.48 16.23 39.80
C LEU A 867 -12.15 15.13 38.96
N ILE A 868 -13.49 15.04 39.00
CA ILE A 868 -14.27 14.09 38.18
C ILE A 868 -14.01 14.31 36.69
N ASN A 869 -14.09 15.55 36.22
CA ASN A 869 -13.85 15.89 34.82
C ASN A 869 -12.40 15.57 34.39
N GLN A 870 -11.40 15.85 35.23
CA GLN A 870 -10.00 15.54 34.91
C GLN A 870 -9.71 14.03 34.94
N PHE A 871 -10.35 13.27 35.82
CA PHE A 871 -10.27 11.80 35.82
C PHE A 871 -10.85 11.24 34.52
N TYR A 872 -12.05 11.65 34.11
CA TYR A 872 -12.64 11.18 32.85
C TYR A 872 -11.92 11.73 31.60
N PHE A 873 -11.35 12.94 31.64
CA PHE A 873 -10.48 13.46 30.57
C PHE A 873 -9.23 12.60 30.34
N PHE A 874 -8.66 12.00 31.38
CA PHE A 874 -7.59 11.00 31.22
C PHE A 874 -8.06 9.76 30.44
N THR A 875 -9.36 9.41 30.52
CA THR A 875 -9.95 8.22 29.87
C THR A 875 -10.34 8.41 28.40
N GLU A 876 -10.36 9.64 27.90
CA GLU A 876 -10.57 9.93 26.48
C GLU A 876 -9.52 9.19 25.61
N ASP A 877 -9.81 9.00 24.32
CA ASP A 877 -9.01 8.23 23.34
C ASP A 877 -8.85 6.71 23.65
N TYR A 878 -8.18 6.36 24.74
CA TYR A 878 -7.84 4.98 25.10
C TYR A 878 -7.51 4.84 26.58
N PHE A 879 -8.31 4.04 27.30
CA PHE A 879 -7.90 3.39 28.53
C PHE A 879 -8.49 1.97 28.60
N PRO A 880 -7.69 0.93 28.90
CA PRO A 880 -8.14 -0.46 28.79
C PRO A 880 -9.07 -0.90 29.93
N ARG A 881 -9.01 -0.25 31.10
CA ARG A 881 -9.62 -0.76 32.35
C ARG A 881 -10.46 0.29 33.09
N ALA A 882 -11.58 0.71 32.49
CA ALA A 882 -12.51 1.72 33.04
C ALA A 882 -12.80 1.57 34.55
N LYS A 883 -13.01 0.33 35.02
CA LYS A 883 -13.29 0.02 36.44
C LYS A 883 -12.20 0.48 37.43
N ILE A 884 -10.94 0.62 36.99
CA ILE A 884 -9.85 1.12 37.83
C ILE A 884 -9.97 2.65 38.01
N ILE A 885 -10.44 3.39 36.99
CA ILE A 885 -10.75 4.81 37.17
C ILE A 885 -11.86 4.98 38.19
N ASP A 886 -12.92 4.16 38.12
CA ASP A 886 -14.00 4.22 39.10
C ASP A 886 -13.52 3.87 40.54
N ASP A 887 -12.66 2.85 40.70
CA ASP A 887 -12.07 2.47 42.01
C ASP A 887 -11.15 3.57 42.58
N GLU A 888 -10.28 4.20 41.77
CA GLU A 888 -9.41 5.29 42.23
C GLU A 888 -10.14 6.61 42.40
N LEU A 889 -11.15 6.90 41.57
CA LEU A 889 -12.03 8.06 41.73
C LEU A 889 -12.81 7.96 43.04
N GLN A 890 -13.36 6.78 43.35
CA GLN A 890 -14.02 6.51 44.62
C GLN A 890 -13.07 6.79 45.80
N LYS A 891 -11.83 6.27 45.76
CA LYS A 891 -10.80 6.53 46.80
C LYS A 891 -10.39 8.00 46.91
N ALA A 892 -10.20 8.68 45.78
CA ALA A 892 -9.80 10.09 45.74
C ALA A 892 -10.90 11.01 46.28
N LEU A 893 -12.16 10.76 45.91
CA LEU A 893 -13.34 11.45 46.45
C LEU A 893 -13.48 11.18 47.95
N ASP A 894 -13.40 9.93 48.39
CA ASP A 894 -13.44 9.58 49.82
C ASP A 894 -12.33 10.31 50.61
N ARG A 895 -11.11 10.39 50.06
CA ARG A 895 -9.99 11.10 50.69
C ARG A 895 -10.25 12.60 50.82
N LEU A 896 -10.71 13.25 49.75
CA LEU A 896 -11.07 14.67 49.71
C LEU A 896 -12.17 14.97 50.74
N LEU A 897 -13.26 14.21 50.68
CA LEU A 897 -14.44 14.36 51.52
C LEU A 897 -14.12 14.12 53.00
N LYS A 898 -13.27 13.14 53.33
CA LYS A 898 -12.82 12.88 54.71
C LYS A 898 -11.90 13.97 55.26
N VAL A 899 -11.04 14.57 54.43
CA VAL A 899 -10.23 15.75 54.82
C VAL A 899 -11.12 16.97 55.07
N ALA A 900 -12.11 17.23 54.22
CA ALA A 900 -13.09 18.31 54.43
C ALA A 900 -13.89 18.12 55.72
N CYS A 901 -14.43 16.90 55.95
CA CYS A 901 -15.14 16.52 57.15
C CYS A 901 -14.28 16.73 58.41
N THR A 902 -13.01 16.28 58.39
CA THR A 902 -12.05 16.47 59.49
C THR A 902 -11.76 17.96 59.77
N SER A 903 -11.68 18.81 58.73
CA SER A 903 -11.48 20.26 58.88
C SER A 903 -12.66 20.93 59.61
N LEU A 904 -13.89 20.58 59.24
CA LEU A 904 -15.12 21.06 59.90
C LEU A 904 -15.20 20.58 61.36
N ILE A 905 -14.91 19.30 61.62
CA ILE A 905 -14.95 18.69 62.96
C ILE A 905 -13.93 19.35 63.91
N ALA A 906 -12.76 19.75 63.41
CA ALA A 906 -11.74 20.42 64.23
C ALA A 906 -12.22 21.74 64.87
N ARG A 907 -13.36 22.30 64.42
CA ARG A 907 -14.00 23.50 64.98
C ARG A 907 -15.30 23.25 65.76
N LEU A 908 -15.79 22.01 65.86
CA LEU A 908 -16.96 21.66 66.72
C LEU A 908 -16.71 21.91 68.22
N SER A 909 -15.45 22.08 68.62
CA SER A 909 -15.04 22.52 69.96
C SER A 909 -15.35 24.00 70.27
N SER A 910 -15.83 24.78 69.29
CA SER A 910 -16.18 26.19 69.48
C SER A 910 -17.30 26.40 70.52
N GLN A 911 -17.27 27.55 71.18
CA GLN A 911 -18.34 28.03 72.08
C GLN A 911 -19.37 28.92 71.34
N TYR A 912 -19.07 29.33 70.10
CA TYR A 912 -19.97 30.19 69.32
C TYR A 912 -21.02 29.35 68.61
N LEU A 913 -22.26 29.36 69.14
CA LEU A 913 -23.40 28.61 68.60
C LEU A 913 -23.59 28.80 67.08
N SER A 914 -23.41 30.03 66.57
CA SER A 914 -23.52 30.34 65.14
C SER A 914 -22.50 29.59 64.26
N GLN A 915 -21.27 29.38 64.75
CA GLN A 915 -20.25 28.60 64.02
C GLN A 915 -20.58 27.11 64.03
N VAL A 916 -21.01 26.57 65.17
CA VAL A 916 -21.39 25.16 65.32
C VAL A 916 -22.62 24.83 64.46
N VAL A 917 -23.57 25.77 64.37
CA VAL A 917 -24.71 25.72 63.45
C VAL A 917 -24.26 25.77 61.98
N GLN A 918 -23.37 26.68 61.60
CA GLN A 918 -22.89 26.75 60.22
C GLN A 918 -22.13 25.48 59.81
N ILE A 919 -21.39 24.87 60.75
CA ILE A 919 -20.76 23.56 60.57
C ILE A 919 -21.85 22.48 60.37
N LEU A 920 -22.88 22.42 61.22
CA LEU A 920 -23.98 21.46 61.06
C LEU A 920 -24.66 21.59 59.69
N ILE A 921 -24.96 22.81 59.24
CA ILE A 921 -25.58 23.05 57.93
C ILE A 921 -24.64 22.64 56.79
N ASN A 922 -23.33 22.95 56.89
CA ASN A 922 -22.34 22.48 55.92
C ASN A 922 -22.29 20.93 55.88
N LEU A 923 -22.31 20.25 57.03
CA LEU A 923 -22.31 18.78 57.12
C LEU A 923 -23.57 18.16 56.49
N GLU A 924 -24.76 18.73 56.72
CA GLU A 924 -26.01 18.33 56.06
C GLU A 924 -25.92 18.44 54.53
N PHE A 925 -25.40 19.55 54.00
CA PHE A 925 -25.28 19.76 52.56
C PHE A 925 -24.19 18.87 51.94
N PHE A 926 -23.13 18.54 52.68
CA PHE A 926 -22.17 17.52 52.26
C PHE A 926 -22.75 16.09 52.29
N GLU A 927 -23.56 15.69 53.28
CA GLU A 927 -24.21 14.37 53.24
C GLU A 927 -25.13 14.25 52.01
N LYS A 928 -25.92 15.29 51.71
CA LYS A 928 -26.78 15.34 50.51
C LYS A 928 -25.96 15.30 49.22
N ALA A 929 -24.86 16.06 49.13
CA ALA A 929 -23.95 16.02 47.98
C ALA A 929 -23.31 14.63 47.79
N CYS A 930 -22.91 13.96 48.87
CA CYS A 930 -22.40 12.59 48.81
C CYS A 930 -23.45 11.61 48.27
N GLN A 931 -24.72 11.74 48.67
CA GLN A 931 -25.80 10.88 48.15
C GLN A 931 -26.09 11.13 46.65
N GLU A 932 -26.00 12.37 46.17
CA GLU A 932 -26.11 12.65 44.72
C GLU A 932 -24.86 12.21 43.94
N LEU A 933 -23.66 12.27 44.55
CA LEU A 933 -22.43 11.71 43.98
C LEU A 933 -22.48 10.18 43.87
N GLU A 934 -22.98 9.48 44.90
CA GLU A 934 -23.21 8.04 44.87
C GLU A 934 -24.15 7.64 43.73
N LYS A 935 -25.25 8.38 43.53
CA LYS A 935 -26.15 8.19 42.38
C LYS A 935 -25.45 8.45 41.05
N PHE A 936 -24.73 9.58 40.92
CA PHE A 936 -24.03 9.96 39.68
C PHE A 936 -22.96 8.95 39.28
N LEU A 937 -22.16 8.45 40.23
CA LEU A 937 -21.19 7.38 40.00
C LEU A 937 -21.91 6.07 39.62
N SER A 938 -23.02 5.74 40.29
CA SER A 938 -23.83 4.54 40.00
C SER A 938 -24.59 4.59 38.67
N SER A 939 -24.85 5.77 38.10
CA SER A 939 -25.43 5.93 36.77
C SER A 939 -24.39 6.00 35.64
N SER A 940 -23.15 6.38 35.97
CA SER A 940 -22.08 6.60 34.98
C SER A 940 -21.12 5.40 34.86
N SER A 941 -20.97 4.59 35.91
CA SER A 941 -20.09 3.43 35.92
C SER A 941 -20.75 2.18 35.30
N ALA A 942 -19.95 1.34 34.64
CA ALA A 942 -20.32 -0.02 34.24
C ALA A 942 -20.28 -1.04 35.41
N ARG A 943 -20.42 -0.54 36.65
CA ARG A 943 -20.41 -1.28 37.92
C ARG A 943 -21.73 -0.98 38.64
N GLY A 944 -22.19 -1.93 39.44
CA GLY A 944 -23.39 -1.75 40.29
C GLY A 944 -23.21 -0.65 41.34
N PRO A 945 -24.26 -0.39 42.15
CA PRO A 945 -24.34 0.78 43.04
C PRO A 945 -23.09 1.00 43.89
N VAL A 946 -22.54 2.20 43.81
CA VAL A 946 -21.32 2.66 44.49
C VAL A 946 -21.70 3.46 45.73
N ALA A 947 -21.08 3.16 46.87
CA ALA A 947 -21.26 3.88 48.13
C ALA A 947 -19.92 4.48 48.60
N LEU A 948 -19.96 5.70 49.15
CA LEU A 948 -18.79 6.41 49.66
C LEU A 948 -18.69 6.20 51.17
N SER A 949 -17.51 5.84 51.69
CA SER A 949 -17.34 5.69 53.14
C SER A 949 -17.34 7.05 53.85
N ALA A 950 -17.14 8.15 53.13
CA ALA A 950 -17.37 9.50 53.64
C ALA A 950 -18.84 9.76 54.00
N THR A 951 -19.83 9.17 53.31
CA THR A 951 -21.27 9.41 53.57
C THR A 951 -21.67 8.99 54.98
N GLU A 952 -21.20 7.83 55.44
CA GLU A 952 -21.42 7.38 56.82
C GLU A 952 -20.71 8.26 57.85
N GLN A 953 -19.50 8.75 57.53
CA GLN A 953 -18.78 9.67 58.40
C GLN A 953 -19.51 11.03 58.53
N PHE A 954 -19.95 11.65 57.43
CA PHE A 954 -20.75 12.87 57.47
C PHE A 954 -22.05 12.67 58.26
N ARG A 955 -22.75 11.54 58.10
CA ARG A 955 -23.97 11.23 58.86
C ARG A 955 -23.73 11.08 60.35
N ASN A 956 -22.64 10.43 60.75
CA ASN A 956 -22.32 10.25 62.16
C ASN A 956 -21.86 11.57 62.80
N GLU A 957 -21.09 12.38 62.08
CA GLU A 957 -20.57 13.65 62.60
C GLU A 957 -21.60 14.80 62.52
N THR A 958 -22.60 14.68 61.64
CA THR A 958 -23.84 15.47 61.72
C THR A 958 -24.52 15.24 63.06
N LYS A 959 -24.71 13.99 63.52
CA LYS A 959 -25.27 13.70 64.86
C LYS A 959 -24.38 14.20 66.01
N THR A 960 -23.05 14.15 65.86
CA THR A 960 -22.11 14.78 66.80
C THR A 960 -22.36 16.30 66.88
N ALA A 961 -22.53 16.95 65.73
CA ALA A 961 -22.81 18.38 65.64
C ALA A 961 -24.20 18.75 66.17
N GLU A 962 -25.26 18.00 65.85
CA GLU A 962 -26.60 18.13 66.42
C GLU A 962 -26.54 18.07 67.95
N LYS A 963 -25.93 17.02 68.50
CA LYS A 963 -25.75 16.86 69.95
C LYS A 963 -24.98 18.03 70.54
N ARG A 964 -23.97 18.56 69.85
CA ARG A 964 -23.19 19.72 70.30
C ARG A 964 -24.00 21.02 70.27
N VAL A 965 -24.87 21.21 69.27
CA VAL A 965 -25.86 22.30 69.22
C VAL A 965 -26.84 22.17 70.39
N PHE A 966 -27.38 20.98 70.66
CA PHE A 966 -28.24 20.73 71.81
C PHE A 966 -27.53 20.97 73.15
N GLU A 967 -26.26 20.57 73.31
CA GLU A 967 -25.47 20.87 74.50
C GLU A 967 -25.30 22.38 74.72
N LEU A 968 -25.01 23.15 73.66
CA LEU A 968 -24.84 24.60 73.74
C LEU A 968 -26.15 25.36 73.94
N ILE A 969 -27.26 24.88 73.37
CA ILE A 969 -28.59 25.44 73.60
C ILE A 969 -29.05 25.12 75.02
N ASN A 970 -28.97 23.86 75.45
CA ASN A 970 -29.41 23.45 76.78
C ASN A 970 -28.56 24.09 77.87
N SER A 971 -27.24 24.11 77.76
CA SER A 971 -26.36 24.83 78.71
C SER A 971 -26.75 26.31 78.84
N LYS A 972 -27.21 26.95 77.76
CA LYS A 972 -27.61 28.36 77.77
C LYS A 972 -29.07 28.59 78.18
N ILE A 973 -29.93 27.57 78.08
CA ILE A 973 -31.24 27.54 78.73
C ILE A 973 -31.02 27.38 80.24
N ASP A 974 -30.20 26.42 80.66
CA ASP A 974 -29.81 26.16 82.05
C ASP A 974 -29.18 27.42 82.68
N ASP A 975 -28.22 28.10 82.01
CA ASP A 975 -27.67 29.42 82.45
C ASP A 975 -28.77 30.46 82.73
N LEU A 976 -29.82 30.50 81.89
CA LEU A 976 -30.94 31.44 82.03
C LEU A 976 -31.93 30.97 83.12
N VAL A 977 -32.17 29.66 83.26
CA VAL A 977 -33.02 29.03 84.29
C VAL A 977 -32.42 29.25 85.68
N ASP A 978 -31.12 29.06 85.85
CA ASP A 978 -30.41 29.31 87.12
C ASP A 978 -30.38 30.81 87.49
N THR A 979 -30.70 31.70 86.55
CA THR A 979 -30.91 33.14 86.77
C THR A 979 -32.38 33.49 87.08
N ALA A 980 -33.29 32.51 87.17
CA ALA A 980 -34.73 32.75 87.32
C ALA A 980 -35.20 32.84 88.79
N GLU A 981 -35.09 34.03 89.40
CA GLU A 981 -35.68 34.33 90.71
C GLU A 981 -37.22 34.50 90.62
N TYR A 982 -37.97 33.52 91.13
CA TYR A 982 -39.43 33.61 91.34
C TYR A 982 -39.75 34.01 92.79
N ASP A 983 -40.55 35.07 92.98
CA ASP A 983 -41.11 35.41 94.31
C ASP A 983 -42.33 34.53 94.64
N TRP A 984 -42.05 33.37 95.21
CA TRP A 984 -43.06 32.42 95.70
C TRP A 984 -43.91 32.94 96.87
N ALA A 985 -43.59 34.13 97.41
CA ALA A 985 -44.30 34.79 98.49
C ALA A 985 -44.99 36.11 98.07
N ALA A 986 -45.07 36.40 96.75
CA ALA A 986 -45.57 37.65 96.19
C ALA A 986 -46.91 38.11 96.77
N VAL A 987 -46.99 39.38 97.19
CA VAL A 987 -48.19 39.95 97.84
C VAL A 987 -49.31 40.28 96.83
N ASN A 988 -48.95 40.56 95.59
CA ASN A 988 -49.87 40.91 94.50
C ASN A 988 -49.63 40.01 93.28
N THR A 989 -50.63 39.84 92.43
CA THR A 989 -50.46 39.23 91.10
C THR A 989 -49.82 40.23 90.12
N SER A 990 -48.78 39.80 89.42
CA SER A 990 -48.31 40.50 88.21
C SER A 990 -49.31 40.30 87.08
N PRO A 991 -49.60 41.31 86.24
CA PRO A 991 -50.30 41.14 84.96
C PRO A 991 -49.34 40.94 83.78
N GLU A 992 -48.02 41.02 83.99
CA GLU A 992 -46.99 40.81 82.95
C GLU A 992 -46.15 39.55 83.26
N PRO A 993 -45.77 38.77 82.23
CA PRO A 993 -44.92 37.59 82.38
C PRO A 993 -43.49 37.96 82.77
N SER A 994 -42.80 37.08 83.49
CA SER A 994 -41.49 37.35 84.10
C SER A 994 -40.42 37.73 83.09
N ASN A 995 -39.49 38.60 83.49
CA ASN A 995 -38.41 39.06 82.62
C ASN A 995 -37.52 37.90 82.12
N TYR A 996 -37.30 36.88 82.96
CA TYR A 996 -36.63 35.64 82.55
C TYR A 996 -37.39 34.96 81.40
N ILE A 997 -38.70 34.73 81.53
CA ILE A 997 -39.52 34.08 80.49
C ILE A 997 -39.63 34.94 79.22
N GLN A 998 -39.66 36.28 79.35
CA GLN A 998 -39.55 37.18 78.20
C GLN A 998 -38.18 37.09 77.51
N MET A 999 -37.08 36.98 78.26
CA MET A 999 -35.74 36.79 77.72
C MET A 999 -35.57 35.40 77.08
N LEU A 1000 -36.09 34.34 77.70
CA LEU A 1000 -36.14 32.99 77.15
C LEU A 1000 -36.95 32.98 75.84
N ARG A 1001 -38.13 33.61 75.79
CA ARG A 1001 -38.92 33.75 74.55
C ARG A 1001 -38.15 34.51 73.47
N ARG A 1002 -37.41 35.58 73.80
CA ARG A 1002 -36.57 36.31 72.83
C ARG A 1002 -35.40 35.46 72.33
N TYR A 1003 -34.73 34.73 73.21
CA TYR A 1003 -33.64 33.82 72.89
C TYR A 1003 -34.12 32.66 72.00
N LEU A 1004 -35.18 31.97 72.41
CA LEU A 1004 -35.84 30.92 71.63
C LEU A 1004 -36.39 31.45 70.31
N SER A 1005 -36.96 32.66 70.23
CA SER A 1005 -37.41 33.26 68.97
C SER A 1005 -36.23 33.52 68.01
N THR A 1006 -35.12 34.05 68.53
CA THR A 1006 -33.90 34.28 67.75
C THR A 1006 -33.29 32.97 67.20
N ILE A 1007 -33.44 31.86 67.92
CA ILE A 1007 -32.95 30.52 67.51
C ILE A 1007 -33.97 29.78 66.63
N MET A 1008 -35.28 29.89 66.91
CA MET A 1008 -36.34 29.30 66.08
C MET A 1008 -36.35 29.90 64.68
N SER A 1009 -36.09 31.21 64.54
CA SER A 1009 -36.01 31.89 63.24
C SER A 1009 -34.70 31.66 62.46
N SER A 1010 -33.72 30.95 63.03
CA SER A 1010 -32.38 30.80 62.41
C SER A 1010 -31.80 29.38 62.41
N ILE A 1011 -32.27 28.49 63.28
CA ILE A 1011 -31.63 27.18 63.57
C ILE A 1011 -32.67 26.05 63.65
N LEU A 1012 -33.73 26.24 64.45
CA LEU A 1012 -34.48 25.10 65.01
C LEU A 1012 -35.57 24.49 64.10
N LEU A 1013 -35.76 24.98 62.87
CA LEU A 1013 -36.72 24.42 61.90
C LEU A 1013 -36.35 23.03 61.36
N ARG A 1014 -35.16 22.49 61.67
CA ARG A 1014 -34.63 21.25 61.06
C ARG A 1014 -34.09 20.18 62.02
N LEU A 1015 -34.06 20.44 63.33
CA LEU A 1015 -33.50 19.49 64.31
C LEU A 1015 -34.53 18.43 64.78
N PRO A 1016 -34.08 17.20 65.12
CA PRO A 1016 -34.96 16.10 65.53
C PRO A 1016 -35.53 16.24 66.96
N GLN A 1017 -36.62 15.50 67.19
CA GLN A 1017 -37.50 15.60 68.36
C GLN A 1017 -36.83 15.16 69.68
N THR A 1018 -36.51 16.11 70.58
CA THR A 1018 -36.19 15.83 71.99
C THR A 1018 -36.63 16.95 72.94
N ASN A 1019 -36.73 16.66 74.24
CA ASN A 1019 -37.26 17.55 75.28
C ASN A 1019 -36.31 18.73 75.57
N VAL A 1020 -36.66 19.91 75.08
CA VAL A 1020 -35.93 21.18 75.33
C VAL A 1020 -36.22 21.75 76.74
N PHE A 1021 -37.35 21.37 77.35
CA PHE A 1021 -37.76 21.81 78.67
C PHE A 1021 -37.72 20.66 79.67
N LYS A 1022 -37.27 20.95 80.90
CA LYS A 1022 -37.32 20.07 82.07
C LYS A 1022 -38.08 20.77 83.20
N ALA A 1023 -38.56 20.00 84.17
CA ALA A 1023 -39.25 20.51 85.36
C ALA A 1023 -38.47 21.62 86.08
N LEU A 1024 -39.21 22.57 86.66
CA LEU A 1024 -38.66 23.70 87.41
C LEU A 1024 -37.68 23.25 88.51
N PRO A 1025 -36.44 23.77 88.57
CA PRO A 1025 -35.57 23.57 89.71
C PRO A 1025 -36.03 24.45 90.88
N LEU A 1026 -36.87 23.90 91.76
CA LEU A 1026 -37.16 24.58 93.03
C LEU A 1026 -35.91 24.56 93.92
N SER A 1027 -35.31 25.73 94.14
CA SER A 1027 -34.27 25.91 95.15
C SER A 1027 -34.74 25.32 96.50
N PRO A 1028 -33.88 24.56 97.21
CA PRO A 1028 -34.23 24.00 98.52
C PRO A 1028 -34.50 25.09 99.58
N GLU A 1029 -34.12 26.34 99.32
CA GLU A 1029 -34.33 27.49 100.20
C GLU A 1029 -35.80 27.97 100.24
N VAL A 1030 -36.60 27.67 99.20
CA VAL A 1030 -38.02 28.05 99.12
C VAL A 1030 -38.84 27.22 100.10
N GLN A 1031 -39.29 27.79 101.22
CA GLN A 1031 -40.05 27.07 102.26
C GLN A 1031 -41.58 27.14 102.11
N ARG A 1032 -42.13 28.11 101.36
CA ARG A 1032 -43.58 28.27 101.15
C ARG A 1032 -43.86 28.77 99.74
N ILE A 1033 -45.01 28.39 99.21
CA ILE A 1033 -45.54 28.81 97.91
C ILE A 1033 -46.94 29.36 98.15
N ASN A 1034 -47.21 30.59 97.71
CA ASN A 1034 -48.53 31.20 97.79
C ASN A 1034 -49.26 31.21 96.43
N ALA A 1035 -50.58 31.43 96.46
CA ALA A 1035 -51.42 31.41 95.25
C ALA A 1035 -51.03 32.47 94.20
N ASN A 1036 -50.45 33.60 94.61
CA ASN A 1036 -50.01 34.66 93.69
C ASN A 1036 -48.75 34.25 92.91
N GLY A 1037 -47.79 33.58 93.56
CA GLY A 1037 -46.61 33.00 92.91
C GLY A 1037 -46.98 31.88 91.94
N VAL A 1038 -47.95 31.03 92.30
CA VAL A 1038 -48.51 30.01 91.38
C VAL A 1038 -49.24 30.68 90.21
N ALA A 1039 -49.97 31.77 90.43
CA ALA A 1039 -50.63 32.52 89.35
C ALA A 1039 -49.63 33.19 88.39
N ALA A 1040 -48.52 33.73 88.89
CA ALA A 1040 -47.44 34.28 88.07
C ALA A 1040 -46.80 33.19 87.19
N LEU A 1041 -46.47 32.02 87.76
CA LEU A 1041 -45.96 30.88 87.00
C LEU A 1041 -46.97 30.38 85.96
N ALA A 1042 -48.27 30.36 86.29
CA ALA A 1042 -49.33 29.96 85.36
C ALA A 1042 -49.41 30.91 84.16
N GLN A 1043 -49.27 32.23 84.38
CA GLN A 1043 -49.19 33.21 83.30
C GLN A 1043 -47.95 33.00 82.42
N ASP A 1044 -46.79 32.69 83.02
CA ASP A 1044 -45.55 32.42 82.29
C ASP A 1044 -45.63 31.14 81.44
N VAL A 1045 -46.21 30.06 81.99
CA VAL A 1045 -46.44 28.79 81.25
C VAL A 1045 -47.43 29.02 80.11
N GLN A 1046 -48.53 29.77 80.33
CA GLN A 1046 -49.47 30.11 79.26
C GLN A 1046 -48.80 30.98 78.17
N TYR A 1047 -47.99 31.97 78.55
CA TYR A 1047 -47.29 32.86 77.61
C TYR A 1047 -46.23 32.13 76.76
N LEU A 1048 -45.61 31.07 77.29
CA LEU A 1048 -44.80 30.14 76.49
C LEU A 1048 -45.67 29.24 75.59
N ARG A 1049 -46.82 28.77 76.08
CA ARG A 1049 -47.72 27.88 75.33
C ARG A 1049 -48.38 28.60 74.13
N ASP A 1050 -48.83 29.84 74.32
CA ASP A 1050 -49.34 30.73 73.26
C ASP A 1050 -48.27 31.01 72.19
N TYR A 1051 -46.99 31.08 72.59
CA TYR A 1051 -45.88 31.24 71.67
C TYR A 1051 -45.58 29.94 70.89
N VAL A 1052 -45.64 28.77 71.55
CA VAL A 1052 -45.43 27.46 70.92
C VAL A 1052 -46.57 27.08 69.97
N ASP A 1053 -47.82 27.42 70.30
CA ASP A 1053 -48.98 27.25 69.41
C ASP A 1053 -48.90 28.12 68.14
N GLY A 1054 -48.01 29.12 68.12
CA GLY A 1054 -47.67 29.94 66.95
C GLY A 1054 -46.52 29.40 66.09
N LEU A 1055 -45.97 28.22 66.37
CA LEU A 1055 -44.89 27.58 65.61
C LEU A 1055 -45.41 26.39 64.79
N GLU A 1056 -44.83 26.13 63.61
CA GLU A 1056 -45.26 25.02 62.73
C GLU A 1056 -45.11 23.64 63.39
N ASN A 1057 -44.06 23.45 64.20
CA ASN A 1057 -43.83 22.25 65.01
C ASN A 1057 -44.54 22.28 66.39
N GLY A 1058 -45.44 23.24 66.61
CA GLY A 1058 -46.12 23.51 67.87
C GLY A 1058 -46.71 22.29 68.58
N PRO A 1059 -47.45 21.38 67.90
CA PRO A 1059 -48.12 20.24 68.55
C PRO A 1059 -47.19 19.32 69.35
N MET A 1060 -45.96 19.08 68.89
CA MET A 1060 -45.00 18.21 69.61
C MET A 1060 -44.19 18.95 70.67
N LEU A 1061 -43.91 20.24 70.47
CA LEU A 1061 -43.33 21.09 71.51
C LEU A 1061 -44.30 21.29 72.68
N LYS A 1062 -45.62 21.19 72.45
CA LYS A 1062 -46.66 21.22 73.47
C LYS A 1062 -46.58 20.05 74.45
N GLU A 1063 -46.27 18.83 74.00
CA GLU A 1063 -46.08 17.67 74.90
C GLU A 1063 -44.95 17.90 75.91
N ASN A 1064 -43.90 18.65 75.53
CA ASN A 1064 -42.79 19.01 76.42
C ASN A 1064 -43.16 20.11 77.44
N LEU A 1065 -44.24 20.85 77.21
CA LEU A 1065 -44.79 21.82 78.17
C LEU A 1065 -45.92 21.23 79.03
N ASP A 1066 -46.46 20.06 78.69
CA ASP A 1066 -47.56 19.44 79.44
C ASP A 1066 -47.14 18.97 80.86
N GLU A 1067 -45.86 18.68 81.11
CA GLU A 1067 -45.35 18.48 82.47
C GLU A 1067 -45.45 19.77 83.31
N LEU A 1068 -45.02 20.91 82.74
CA LEU A 1068 -45.08 22.21 83.41
C LEU A 1068 -46.53 22.66 83.62
N GLN A 1069 -47.40 22.45 82.62
CA GLN A 1069 -48.84 22.71 82.75
C GLN A 1069 -49.45 21.84 83.85
N GLN A 1070 -49.26 20.51 83.82
CA GLN A 1070 -49.82 19.63 84.86
C GLN A 1070 -49.26 19.93 86.25
N THR A 1071 -48.04 20.46 86.34
CA THR A 1071 -47.44 20.93 87.61
C THR A 1071 -48.13 22.21 88.11
N VAL A 1072 -48.46 23.16 87.22
CA VAL A 1072 -49.30 24.32 87.55
C VAL A 1072 -50.72 23.90 87.94
N ASP A 1073 -51.36 23.04 87.15
CA ASP A 1073 -52.71 22.52 87.38
C ASP A 1073 -52.81 21.71 88.69
N LEU A 1074 -51.69 21.15 89.16
CA LEU A 1074 -51.57 20.49 90.46
C LEU A 1074 -51.49 21.51 91.61
N MET A 1075 -50.70 22.56 91.44
CA MET A 1075 -50.58 23.65 92.44
C MET A 1075 -51.80 24.57 92.51
N GLN A 1076 -52.65 24.58 91.48
CA GLN A 1076 -53.93 25.30 91.45
C GLN A 1076 -55.14 24.43 91.86
N SER A 1077 -54.95 23.14 92.16
CA SER A 1077 -56.05 22.24 92.48
C SER A 1077 -56.50 22.37 93.93
N ASP A 1078 -57.77 22.78 94.14
CA ASP A 1078 -58.41 22.74 95.46
C ASP A 1078 -58.43 21.33 96.08
N ASN A 1079 -58.29 20.28 95.26
CA ASN A 1079 -58.39 18.87 95.67
C ASN A 1079 -57.05 18.12 95.52
N HIS A 1080 -56.09 18.45 96.39
CA HIS A 1080 -54.78 17.81 96.43
C HIS A 1080 -54.81 16.27 96.66
N GLU A 1081 -55.91 15.68 97.16
CA GLU A 1081 -56.00 14.23 97.37
C GLU A 1081 -55.98 13.42 96.06
N GLU A 1082 -56.38 14.02 94.93
CA GLU A 1082 -56.40 13.37 93.61
C GLU A 1082 -55.02 12.97 93.08
N PHE A 1083 -53.94 13.56 93.61
CA PHE A 1083 -52.56 13.19 93.26
C PHE A 1083 -52.05 11.97 94.04
N PHE A 1084 -52.69 11.61 95.16
CA PHE A 1084 -52.34 10.45 95.97
C PHE A 1084 -53.02 9.16 95.45
N ASP A 1085 -54.17 9.27 94.78
CA ASP A 1085 -54.72 8.15 94.00
C ASP A 1085 -53.91 7.93 92.71
N SER A 1086 -53.30 6.75 92.59
CA SER A 1086 -52.54 6.35 91.41
C SER A 1086 -53.38 6.34 90.12
N SER A 1087 -54.69 6.06 90.21
CA SER A 1087 -55.60 6.06 89.05
C SER A 1087 -55.85 7.48 88.54
N THR A 1088 -56.26 8.39 89.42
CA THR A 1088 -56.56 9.78 89.08
C THR A 1088 -55.31 10.59 88.76
N ARG A 1089 -54.19 10.40 89.49
CA ARG A 1089 -52.89 10.98 89.16
C ARG A 1089 -52.46 10.61 87.74
N ASN A 1090 -52.45 9.32 87.38
CA ASN A 1090 -52.02 8.90 86.05
C ASN A 1090 -52.94 9.43 84.92
N LYS A 1091 -54.17 9.87 85.24
CA LYS A 1091 -55.14 10.42 84.29
C LYS A 1091 -55.14 11.95 84.18
N LYS A 1092 -54.82 12.69 85.25
CA LYS A 1092 -54.79 14.17 85.27
C LYS A 1092 -53.37 14.76 85.29
N TYR A 1093 -52.46 14.11 86.00
CA TYR A 1093 -51.12 14.61 86.37
C TYR A 1093 -50.01 13.62 85.97
N GLY A 1094 -50.28 12.77 84.97
CA GLY A 1094 -49.43 11.63 84.59
C GLY A 1094 -48.08 11.97 83.99
N ARG A 1095 -47.78 13.25 83.74
CA ARG A 1095 -46.45 13.74 83.33
C ARG A 1095 -45.63 14.35 84.47
N VAL A 1096 -46.24 14.65 85.63
CA VAL A 1096 -45.56 15.29 86.77
C VAL A 1096 -44.74 14.26 87.55
N ASP A 1097 -43.47 14.55 87.83
CA ASP A 1097 -42.67 13.70 88.72
C ASP A 1097 -43.31 13.57 90.12
N VAL A 1098 -43.34 12.33 90.64
CA VAL A 1098 -44.03 11.99 91.88
C VAL A 1098 -43.35 12.60 93.11
N MET A 1099 -42.03 12.73 93.12
CA MET A 1099 -41.29 13.29 94.26
C MET A 1099 -41.41 14.82 94.27
N ASN A 1100 -41.23 15.47 93.13
CA ASN A 1100 -41.39 16.92 92.97
C ASN A 1100 -42.84 17.35 93.27
N GLY A 1101 -43.84 16.61 92.75
CA GLY A 1101 -45.25 16.87 93.04
C GLY A 1101 -45.58 16.79 94.54
N LEU A 1102 -45.03 15.82 95.27
CA LEU A 1102 -45.19 15.73 96.72
C LEU A 1102 -44.56 16.92 97.47
N ILE A 1103 -43.35 17.35 97.07
CA ILE A 1103 -42.67 18.50 97.66
C ILE A 1103 -43.45 19.81 97.41
N LEU A 1104 -44.03 19.97 96.22
CA LEU A 1104 -44.88 21.11 95.89
C LEU A 1104 -46.17 21.13 96.74
N LEU A 1105 -46.85 19.99 96.87
CA LEU A 1105 -48.05 19.83 97.70
C LEU A 1105 -47.80 19.95 99.21
N GLU A 1106 -46.55 19.86 99.66
CA GLU A 1106 -46.16 20.20 101.03
C GLU A 1106 -45.98 21.72 101.19
N LYS A 1107 -45.30 22.37 100.23
CA LYS A 1107 -45.00 23.81 100.25
C LYS A 1107 -46.19 24.73 99.93
N SER A 1108 -47.25 24.22 99.29
CA SER A 1108 -48.44 24.99 98.89
C SER A 1108 -49.58 25.01 99.93
N LYS A 1109 -49.50 24.23 101.02
CA LYS A 1109 -50.61 24.09 101.98
C LYS A 1109 -50.80 25.34 102.85
N PRO A 1110 -52.04 25.84 103.02
CA PRO A 1110 -52.33 26.92 103.95
C PRO A 1110 -52.24 26.44 105.41
N ASP A 1111 -51.59 27.24 106.26
CA ASP A 1111 -51.52 27.00 107.71
C ASP A 1111 -52.90 27.17 108.36
N TRP A 1112 -53.39 26.13 109.04
CA TRP A 1112 -54.65 26.14 109.80
C TRP A 1112 -54.55 26.91 111.14
N ARG A 1113 -53.66 27.91 111.22
CA ARG A 1113 -53.30 28.63 112.45
C ARG A 1113 -53.13 30.14 112.24
N TYR A 1114 -54.20 30.83 111.84
CA TYR A 1114 -54.57 32.11 112.44
C TYR A 1114 -56.06 32.41 112.22
N GLY A 1115 -56.84 32.18 113.28
CA GLY A 1115 -58.24 32.51 113.46
C GLY A 1115 -58.54 32.62 114.95
#